data_AF-A0AAW2RVS9-F1
#
_entry.id   AF-A0AAW2RVS9-F1
#
_cell.length_a   1.000
_cell.length_b   1.000
_cell.length_c   1.000
_cell.angle_alpha   90.00
_cell.angle_beta   90.00
_cell.angle_gamma   90.00
#
_symmetry.space_group_name_H-M   'P 1'
#
loop_
_entity.id
_entity.type
_entity.pdbx_description
1 polymer ?
#
loop_
_entity_poly.entity_id
_entity_poly.type
_entity_poly.pdbx_seq_one_letter_code
_entity_poly.pdbx_strand_id
1 'polypeptide(L)'
;MEYIHSIEEFNEAIFDSGLLDVGFEGSQYTWTDHRLWQRLDRVLFASEWIDTFPHTSVHHLPRSSSDHCPILVRVRVSTSSGPSSFRFQNMWFRHPNFMTVVQDSWNQPSSLTGMLRLAEKLRRLKACLKQWNKEIFGNIFDQLSQAEESVHQAERKYDEEPTDLNLMAMNLCTAKLQRALTIEEDFWRQKSACKWVLEGERNTGYFHSLVRKKRAKTTISSIMHEGRPLTEFKEVQESGVQFFHSLLTVDRECEEAPLNIIPKLINEEQGLNLYKETSIDEMSKVVFDMAAESTAGPDGFNASFYQRCWETVKFDVTEAAQDFLNGTPLPVSFTATTIVLISKVKNPTHWSEFRPISLCNTSNKILTKLLNDRIKLILSDLITSNQSGFVPKRLIADNILLAQEIMHSIAANKIDWNVALKLDMAKAYDRVNWDFLELILLKRSSKIMDFLHDFEKKSGQCISIAKSSFIVSPKTPLLIKRQIKRITGFVLKPLPFTYLGAPIFVGRKKSEYYERLIEAMGSKIGGWEKKFLSYGSRLLLIKSVLLSMPIHLLSVTKPPKGVLDRIERMLNKFFWGSSDTMKRIHWSSWSRIGCPVAEGGLGVRQLTDTVSAFTHKLWWHFRTSSSLWSEFLNKKYCKRSCPSSSKSSSTSSPLWRRLKNAQNAAENNIYWSLGCGALCFWHDIWLGEGFLANIVQPSFISHERVSYYWKDGAWDLDKLIRVLPPLVAMKIADIPFDEEEVDRPWWKGQSDGAFSIKLAWNLVRLLGIRRPLFNELWHPTVMPSMSIFAWRLLNNFIPVDARLKEKGMTDFISIMFQFWKLSSPYVKLGHIRLLIPLLIFWFIWMMRNEAKFNDVRFTSSAIIKRVMAYLWKLYKAKCFKLVHWRGDLLVAKKIGFIFHSPSPALPILCRWLPPPSGFWKLNSDGASKGNPGPSGAGGLIRDSRGKLIMAYYDFLGDQTNTFAELYGVSRGLHFAWELGCHNVWVELDAIAIIRITLTEKGNWRLQSLLTSIRMLKRKMHIHFTHVYREANQPADFLANCACTHMNSAIFTEAHGHLASLIKLDILFPNFRFF
;
A
#
# COMPACT_ATOMS: atom_id res chain seq x y z
N MET A 1 10.19 -15.89 -38.83
CA MET A 1 9.94 -15.20 -37.54
C MET A 1 8.43 -15.08 -37.27
N GLU A 2 7.56 -15.63 -38.14
CA GLU A 2 6.11 -15.39 -38.12
C GLU A 2 5.29 -16.23 -37.12
N TYR A 3 5.75 -17.41 -36.70
CA TYR A 3 4.94 -18.36 -35.90
C TYR A 3 4.47 -17.87 -34.51
N ILE A 4 4.97 -16.74 -34.01
CA ILE A 4 4.57 -16.20 -32.69
C ILE A 4 3.26 -15.38 -32.79
N HIS A 5 2.94 -14.81 -33.95
CA HIS A 5 1.77 -13.94 -34.10
C HIS A 5 0.42 -14.66 -34.10
N SER A 6 0.32 -15.85 -34.70
CA SER A 6 -0.95 -16.58 -34.85
C SER A 6 -1.55 -17.05 -33.52
N ILE A 7 -0.73 -17.35 -32.52
CA ILE A 7 -1.20 -17.74 -31.18
C ILE A 7 -1.71 -16.54 -30.38
N GLU A 8 -1.14 -15.34 -30.53
CA GLU A 8 -1.70 -14.14 -29.92
C GLU A 8 -3.07 -13.82 -30.55
N GLU A 9 -3.20 -13.89 -31.88
CA GLU A 9 -4.46 -13.68 -32.60
C GLU A 9 -5.54 -14.73 -32.27
N PHE A 10 -5.19 -16.01 -32.18
CA PHE A 10 -6.15 -17.06 -31.81
C PHE A 10 -6.69 -16.90 -30.38
N ASN A 11 -5.82 -16.57 -29.41
CA ASN A 11 -6.27 -16.28 -28.05
C ASN A 11 -7.11 -14.99 -27.99
N GLU A 12 -6.87 -14.02 -28.87
CA GLU A 12 -7.71 -12.83 -29.02
C GLU A 12 -9.08 -13.16 -29.62
N ALA A 13 -9.16 -14.04 -30.64
CA ALA A 13 -10.43 -14.47 -31.21
C ALA A 13 -11.33 -15.21 -30.20
N ILE A 14 -10.75 -16.11 -29.38
CA ILE A 14 -11.45 -16.76 -28.26
C ILE A 14 -11.96 -15.72 -27.27
N PHE A 15 -11.11 -14.76 -26.91
CA PHE A 15 -11.42 -13.72 -25.93
C PHE A 15 -12.56 -12.82 -26.42
N ASP A 16 -12.49 -12.36 -27.66
CA ASP A 16 -13.48 -11.45 -28.26
C ASP A 16 -14.82 -12.17 -28.46
N SER A 17 -14.80 -13.45 -28.81
CA SER A 17 -15.99 -14.32 -28.89
C SER A 17 -16.65 -14.62 -27.53
N GLY A 18 -16.06 -14.20 -26.40
CA GLY A 18 -16.60 -14.42 -25.05
C GLY A 18 -16.61 -15.88 -24.59
N LEU A 19 -15.82 -16.74 -25.25
CA LEU A 19 -15.76 -18.17 -24.99
C LEU A 19 -14.76 -18.52 -23.88
N LEU A 20 -15.03 -19.62 -23.17
CA LEU A 20 -14.27 -20.05 -21.99
C LEU A 20 -13.62 -21.43 -22.20
N ASP A 21 -12.28 -21.49 -22.16
CA ASP A 21 -11.53 -22.75 -21.96
C ASP A 21 -11.61 -23.12 -20.48
N VAL A 22 -12.41 -24.13 -20.14
CA VAL A 22 -12.58 -24.63 -18.76
C VAL A 22 -11.41 -25.51 -18.29
N GLY A 23 -10.41 -25.74 -19.15
CA GLY A 23 -9.31 -26.68 -18.91
C GLY A 23 -9.63 -28.06 -19.46
N PHE A 24 -8.76 -29.02 -19.13
CA PHE A 24 -8.86 -30.40 -19.58
C PHE A 24 -8.12 -31.35 -18.64
N GLU A 25 -8.47 -32.62 -18.67
CA GLU A 25 -7.79 -33.72 -17.99
C GLU A 25 -7.18 -34.68 -19.04
N GLY A 26 -6.08 -35.37 -18.71
CA GLY A 26 -5.34 -36.22 -19.66
C GLY A 26 -4.14 -35.53 -20.32
N SER A 27 -3.75 -36.01 -21.51
CA SER A 27 -2.51 -35.57 -22.21
C SER A 27 -2.46 -34.06 -22.44
N GLN A 28 -1.33 -33.41 -22.12
CA GLN A 28 -1.14 -31.97 -22.37
C GLN A 28 -1.23 -31.59 -23.86
N TYR A 29 -0.85 -32.52 -24.73
CA TYR A 29 -0.82 -32.36 -26.18
C TYR A 29 -1.86 -33.28 -26.81
N THR A 30 -2.71 -32.73 -27.68
CA THR A 30 -3.73 -33.51 -28.38
C THR A 30 -3.18 -34.11 -29.66
N TRP A 31 -2.23 -33.44 -30.33
CA TRP A 31 -1.63 -33.90 -31.58
C TRP A 31 -0.12 -34.19 -31.48
N THR A 32 0.37 -35.17 -32.26
CA THR A 32 1.82 -35.41 -32.47
C THR A 32 2.12 -36.18 -33.77
N ASP A 33 3.22 -35.81 -34.44
CA ASP A 33 3.87 -36.55 -35.54
C ASP A 33 5.09 -37.38 -35.07
N HIS A 34 5.18 -37.65 -33.76
CA HIS A 34 6.33 -38.25 -33.06
C HIS A 34 7.63 -37.40 -33.00
N ARG A 35 7.69 -36.25 -33.68
CA ARG A 35 8.82 -35.29 -33.61
C ARG A 35 8.45 -34.00 -32.87
N LEU A 36 7.19 -33.60 -32.98
CA LEU A 36 6.55 -32.43 -32.40
C LEU A 36 5.29 -32.85 -31.64
N TRP A 37 4.97 -32.09 -30.58
CA TRP A 37 3.76 -32.29 -29.77
C TRP A 37 3.04 -30.95 -29.64
N GLN A 38 1.76 -30.89 -30.00
CA GLN A 38 0.96 -29.66 -29.97
C GLN A 38 -0.44 -29.89 -29.38
N ARG A 39 -1.06 -28.84 -28.84
CA ARG A 39 -2.49 -28.83 -28.45
C ARG A 39 -3.27 -28.04 -29.50
N LEU A 40 -3.60 -28.73 -30.59
CA LEU A 40 -4.43 -28.20 -31.67
C LEU A 40 -5.90 -28.17 -31.27
N ASP A 41 -6.35 -29.24 -30.60
CA ASP A 41 -7.75 -29.50 -30.31
C ASP A 41 -8.15 -28.91 -28.96
N ARG A 42 -9.28 -28.19 -28.93
CA ARG A 42 -9.81 -27.52 -27.74
C ARG A 42 -11.33 -27.48 -27.79
N VAL A 43 -11.94 -27.56 -26.61
CA VAL A 43 -13.37 -27.28 -26.42
C VAL A 43 -13.49 -25.98 -25.64
N LEU A 44 -14.37 -25.11 -26.11
CA LEU A 44 -14.61 -23.78 -25.57
C LEU A 44 -16.11 -23.62 -25.32
N PHE A 45 -16.48 -23.07 -24.17
CA PHE A 45 -17.87 -23.00 -23.74
C PHE A 45 -18.38 -21.56 -23.72
N ALA A 46 -19.61 -21.36 -24.18
CA ALA A 46 -20.35 -20.13 -23.94
C ALA A 46 -20.70 -19.99 -22.45
N SER A 47 -21.03 -18.77 -22.00
CA SER A 47 -21.32 -18.52 -20.58
C SER A 47 -22.58 -19.26 -20.11
N GLU A 48 -23.56 -19.32 -21.01
CA GLU A 48 -24.88 -19.91 -20.86
C GLU A 48 -24.79 -21.42 -20.61
N TRP A 49 -23.86 -22.11 -21.31
CA TRP A 49 -23.63 -23.55 -21.12
C TRP A 49 -23.19 -23.88 -19.69
N ILE A 50 -22.33 -23.06 -19.09
CA ILE A 50 -21.81 -23.28 -17.73
C ILE A 50 -22.90 -23.08 -16.68
N ASP A 51 -23.91 -22.26 -16.98
CA ASP A 51 -25.06 -22.03 -16.08
C ASP A 51 -26.02 -23.23 -16.08
N THR A 52 -26.28 -23.84 -17.25
CA THR A 52 -27.06 -25.09 -17.36
C THR A 52 -26.29 -26.31 -16.88
N PHE A 53 -24.98 -26.37 -17.14
CA PHE A 53 -24.14 -27.56 -16.92
C PHE A 53 -22.90 -27.24 -16.07
N PRO A 54 -23.06 -26.91 -14.77
CA PRO A 54 -21.98 -26.44 -13.90
C PRO A 54 -20.90 -27.49 -13.59
N HIS A 55 -21.17 -28.78 -13.86
CA HIS A 55 -20.20 -29.87 -13.75
C HIS A 55 -19.83 -30.43 -15.14
N THR A 56 -19.52 -29.53 -16.07
CA THR A 56 -18.90 -29.88 -17.35
C THR A 56 -17.40 -30.10 -17.16
N SER A 57 -16.87 -31.18 -17.72
CA SER A 57 -15.46 -31.59 -17.70
C SER A 57 -15.02 -32.02 -19.10
N VAL A 58 -13.74 -31.85 -19.42
CA VAL A 58 -13.17 -32.17 -20.74
C VAL A 58 -11.99 -33.11 -20.53
N HIS A 59 -12.00 -34.28 -21.18
CA HIS A 59 -10.93 -35.27 -21.10
C HIS A 59 -10.30 -35.48 -22.49
N HIS A 60 -8.97 -35.45 -22.56
CA HIS A 60 -8.21 -35.91 -23.72
C HIS A 60 -7.94 -37.41 -23.55
N LEU A 61 -8.59 -38.24 -24.36
CA LEU A 61 -8.46 -39.69 -24.33
C LEU A 61 -7.13 -40.16 -24.99
N PRO A 62 -6.68 -41.39 -24.71
CA PRO A 62 -5.48 -41.94 -25.34
C PRO A 62 -5.56 -41.96 -26.87
N ARG A 63 -4.45 -41.63 -27.52
CA ARG A 63 -4.24 -41.88 -28.96
C ARG A 63 -4.08 -43.38 -29.17
N SER A 64 -5.14 -44.05 -29.62
CA SER A 64 -5.14 -45.48 -29.94
C SER A 64 -4.67 -45.72 -31.38
N SER A 65 -5.29 -45.05 -32.36
CA SER A 65 -5.02 -45.24 -33.79
C SER A 65 -4.93 -43.93 -34.60
N SER A 66 -4.96 -42.77 -33.94
CA SER A 66 -4.84 -41.44 -34.56
C SER A 66 -3.70 -40.64 -33.94
N ASP A 67 -3.12 -39.76 -34.74
CA ASP A 67 -2.22 -38.68 -34.34
C ASP A 67 -2.88 -37.63 -33.43
N HIS A 68 -4.23 -37.54 -33.43
CA HIS A 68 -5.04 -36.72 -32.53
C HIS A 68 -5.65 -37.53 -31.34
N CYS A 69 -5.65 -36.93 -30.15
CA CYS A 69 -6.41 -37.39 -28.99
C CYS A 69 -7.91 -37.14 -29.21
N PRO A 70 -8.78 -38.17 -29.07
CA PRO A 70 -10.22 -37.93 -28.99
C PRO A 70 -10.54 -37.07 -27.76
N ILE A 71 -11.41 -36.07 -27.91
CA ILE A 71 -11.87 -35.24 -26.78
C ILE A 71 -13.26 -35.70 -26.33
N LEU A 72 -13.38 -36.06 -25.06
CA LEU A 72 -14.64 -36.38 -24.40
C LEU A 72 -15.09 -35.19 -23.54
N VAL A 73 -16.24 -34.60 -23.87
CA VAL A 73 -16.94 -33.65 -23.00
C VAL A 73 -17.92 -34.43 -22.13
N ARG A 74 -17.69 -34.42 -20.81
CA ARG A 74 -18.55 -35.08 -19.83
C ARG A 74 -19.35 -34.04 -19.07
N VAL A 75 -20.66 -34.10 -19.22
CA VAL A 75 -21.65 -33.26 -18.52
C VAL A 75 -22.28 -34.07 -17.39
N ARG A 76 -22.37 -33.49 -16.18
CA ARG A 76 -23.12 -34.07 -15.06
C ARG A 76 -24.11 -33.02 -14.52
N VAL A 77 -25.38 -33.41 -14.35
CA VAL A 77 -26.39 -32.62 -13.63
C VAL A 77 -26.45 -33.16 -12.20
N SER A 78 -26.02 -32.38 -11.21
CA SER A 78 -25.99 -32.83 -9.82
C SER A 78 -27.37 -32.70 -9.16
N THR A 79 -27.96 -33.80 -8.72
CA THR A 79 -29.22 -33.81 -7.95
C THR A 79 -29.01 -33.70 -6.44
N SER A 80 -27.80 -33.93 -5.93
CA SER A 80 -27.48 -33.89 -4.50
C SER A 80 -26.40 -32.86 -4.16
N SER A 81 -26.76 -31.84 -3.37
CA SER A 81 -25.77 -30.99 -2.71
C SER A 81 -25.49 -31.53 -1.31
N GLY A 82 -24.21 -31.70 -0.98
CA GLY A 82 -23.78 -32.08 0.37
C GLY A 82 -24.14 -31.02 1.43
N PRO A 83 -24.07 -31.36 2.73
CA PRO A 83 -24.53 -30.48 3.81
C PRO A 83 -23.83 -29.12 3.79
N SER A 84 -24.61 -28.04 3.71
CA SER A 84 -24.07 -26.68 3.60
C SER A 84 -23.55 -26.15 4.95
N SER A 85 -22.26 -25.83 5.01
CA SER A 85 -21.65 -25.14 6.16
C SER A 85 -22.29 -23.77 6.38
N PHE A 86 -22.65 -23.41 7.62
CA PHE A 86 -22.99 -22.03 7.98
C PHE A 86 -21.83 -21.09 7.66
N ARG A 87 -22.12 -19.91 7.12
CA ARG A 87 -21.17 -18.84 6.90
C ARG A 87 -21.84 -17.50 7.20
N PHE A 88 -21.19 -16.67 7.98
CA PHE A 88 -21.65 -15.33 8.29
C PHE A 88 -21.72 -14.47 7.02
N GLN A 89 -22.85 -13.78 6.80
CA GLN A 89 -23.09 -13.00 5.59
C GLN A 89 -23.01 -11.50 5.92
N ASN A 90 -22.09 -10.79 5.27
CA ASN A 90 -21.82 -9.38 5.56
C ASN A 90 -23.01 -8.46 5.20
N MET A 91 -23.93 -8.92 4.35
CA MET A 91 -25.18 -8.20 4.04
C MET A 91 -26.07 -7.98 5.27
N TRP A 92 -25.95 -8.81 6.31
CA TRP A 92 -26.73 -8.69 7.54
C TRP A 92 -26.50 -7.37 8.27
N PHE A 93 -25.30 -6.80 8.18
CA PHE A 93 -24.98 -5.47 8.74
C PHE A 93 -25.83 -4.32 8.16
N ARG A 94 -26.55 -4.54 7.05
CA ARG A 94 -27.48 -3.57 6.44
C ARG A 94 -28.89 -3.59 7.07
N HIS A 95 -29.18 -4.54 7.96
CA HIS A 95 -30.47 -4.61 8.63
C HIS A 95 -30.45 -3.84 9.96
N PRO A 96 -31.36 -2.88 10.21
CA PRO A 96 -31.38 -2.10 11.45
C PRO A 96 -31.35 -2.97 12.71
N ASN A 97 -32.19 -4.01 12.75
CA ASN A 97 -32.33 -4.90 13.91
C ASN A 97 -31.18 -5.92 14.07
N PHE A 98 -30.17 -5.94 13.19
CA PHE A 98 -29.08 -6.92 13.26
C PHE A 98 -28.33 -6.87 14.60
N MET A 99 -28.01 -5.66 15.09
CA MET A 99 -27.30 -5.51 16.36
C MET A 99 -28.16 -5.97 17.55
N THR A 100 -29.47 -5.70 17.51
CA THR A 100 -30.44 -6.17 18.52
C THR A 100 -30.45 -7.70 18.58
N VAL A 101 -30.61 -8.37 17.44
CA VAL A 101 -30.59 -9.85 17.35
C VAL A 101 -29.28 -10.45 17.89
N VAL A 102 -28.13 -9.81 17.65
CA VAL A 102 -26.86 -10.22 18.24
C VAL A 102 -26.87 -10.02 19.76
N GLN A 103 -27.26 -8.85 20.25
CA GLN A 103 -27.29 -8.51 21.68
C GLN A 103 -28.24 -9.41 22.48
N ASP A 104 -29.46 -9.62 22.00
CA ASP A 104 -30.47 -10.46 22.66
C ASP A 104 -29.99 -11.92 22.79
N SER A 105 -29.30 -12.44 21.76
CA SER A 105 -28.72 -13.79 21.79
C SER A 105 -27.43 -13.87 22.64
N TRP A 106 -26.66 -12.78 22.73
CA TRP A 106 -25.40 -12.74 23.46
C TRP A 106 -25.56 -12.54 24.97
N ASN A 107 -26.53 -11.71 25.36
CA ASN A 107 -26.79 -11.31 26.76
C ASN A 107 -27.54 -12.36 27.58
N GLN A 108 -28.13 -13.38 26.95
CA GLN A 108 -28.67 -14.53 27.67
C GLN A 108 -27.58 -15.20 28.54
N PRO A 109 -27.91 -15.63 29.77
CA PRO A 109 -26.94 -16.17 30.72
C PRO A 109 -26.20 -17.41 30.19
N SER A 110 -25.05 -17.69 30.81
CA SER A 110 -24.19 -18.86 30.57
C SER A 110 -23.47 -19.17 31.88
N SER A 111 -23.49 -20.43 32.30
CA SER A 111 -22.76 -20.91 33.49
C SER A 111 -21.28 -21.18 33.22
N LEU A 112 -20.88 -21.30 31.96
CA LEU A 112 -19.50 -21.50 31.53
C LEU A 112 -18.68 -20.21 31.67
N THR A 113 -17.35 -20.33 31.65
CA THR A 113 -16.35 -19.24 31.68
C THR A 113 -15.40 -19.33 30.48
N GLY A 114 -14.57 -18.30 30.28
CA GLY A 114 -13.42 -18.32 29.37
C GLY A 114 -13.75 -18.73 27.93
N MET A 115 -12.90 -19.60 27.36
CA MET A 115 -13.06 -20.10 26.00
C MET A 115 -14.37 -20.87 25.79
N LEU A 116 -14.86 -21.57 26.84
CA LEU A 116 -16.10 -22.36 26.77
C LEU A 116 -17.34 -21.47 26.68
N ARG A 117 -17.40 -20.39 27.46
CA ARG A 117 -18.46 -19.35 27.39
C ARG A 117 -18.55 -18.74 25.98
N LEU A 118 -17.41 -18.33 25.42
CA LEU A 118 -17.36 -17.74 24.08
C LEU A 118 -17.84 -18.74 23.01
N ALA A 119 -17.41 -20.01 23.11
CA ALA A 119 -17.85 -21.07 22.19
C ALA A 119 -19.36 -21.34 22.28
N GLU A 120 -19.94 -21.35 23.48
CA GLU A 120 -21.38 -21.51 23.66
C GLU A 120 -22.17 -20.34 23.06
N LYS A 121 -21.80 -19.09 23.37
CA LYS A 121 -22.46 -17.89 22.85
C LYS A 121 -22.42 -17.84 21.31
N LEU A 122 -21.28 -18.19 20.70
CA LEU A 122 -21.17 -18.32 19.24
C LEU A 122 -22.07 -19.42 18.66
N ARG A 123 -22.15 -20.59 19.32
CA ARG A 123 -23.03 -21.70 18.91
C ARG A 123 -24.51 -21.29 18.98
N ARG A 124 -24.92 -20.59 20.03
CA ARG A 124 -26.28 -20.07 20.23
C ARG A 124 -26.64 -19.01 19.19
N LEU A 125 -25.77 -18.02 18.99
CA LEU A 125 -25.93 -16.97 17.98
C LEU A 125 -26.02 -17.54 16.56
N LYS A 126 -25.23 -18.58 16.24
CA LYS A 126 -25.27 -19.29 14.94
C LYS A 126 -26.63 -19.92 14.66
N ALA A 127 -27.32 -20.46 15.67
CA ALA A 127 -28.68 -20.98 15.50
C ALA A 127 -29.68 -19.84 15.25
N CYS A 128 -29.62 -18.77 16.05
CA CYS A 128 -30.45 -17.59 15.90
C CYS A 128 -30.31 -16.93 14.51
N LEU A 129 -29.08 -16.66 14.05
CA LEU A 129 -28.81 -16.04 12.75
C LEU A 129 -29.23 -16.93 11.56
N LYS A 130 -29.21 -18.26 11.69
CA LYS A 130 -29.75 -19.16 10.65
C LYS A 130 -31.25 -18.97 10.48
N GLN A 131 -31.99 -18.96 11.59
CA GLN A 131 -33.45 -18.80 11.59
C GLN A 131 -33.84 -17.41 11.09
N TRP A 132 -33.23 -16.37 11.67
CA TRP A 132 -33.45 -14.97 11.30
C TRP A 132 -33.13 -14.69 9.82
N ASN A 133 -32.08 -15.29 9.25
CA ASN A 133 -31.82 -15.17 7.81
C ASN A 133 -32.93 -15.77 6.95
N LYS A 134 -33.50 -16.92 7.35
CA LYS A 134 -34.60 -17.56 6.61
C LYS A 134 -35.87 -16.71 6.65
N GLU A 135 -36.17 -16.12 7.80
CA GLU A 135 -37.37 -15.30 8.03
C GLU A 135 -37.30 -13.91 7.37
N ILE A 136 -36.16 -13.21 7.49
CA ILE A 136 -36.03 -11.81 7.05
C ILE A 136 -35.51 -11.67 5.62
N PHE A 137 -34.56 -12.51 5.19
CA PHE A 137 -33.92 -12.38 3.87
C PHE A 137 -34.45 -13.40 2.85
N GLY A 138 -34.90 -14.58 3.30
CA GLY A 138 -35.49 -15.61 2.43
C GLY A 138 -34.63 -15.90 1.19
N ASN A 139 -35.27 -15.86 0.01
CA ASN A 139 -34.55 -15.80 -1.27
C ASN A 139 -34.40 -14.33 -1.72
N ILE A 140 -33.18 -13.81 -1.61
CA ILE A 140 -32.84 -12.42 -1.98
C ILE A 140 -33.05 -12.11 -3.48
N PHE A 141 -33.05 -13.13 -4.35
CA PHE A 141 -33.22 -12.95 -5.80
C PHE A 141 -34.71 -12.76 -6.18
N ASP A 142 -35.61 -13.47 -5.48
CA ASP A 142 -37.06 -13.31 -5.67
C ASP A 142 -37.49 -11.95 -5.13
N GLN A 143 -36.97 -11.54 -3.97
CA GLN A 143 -37.19 -10.20 -3.40
C GLN A 143 -36.70 -9.08 -4.32
N LEU A 144 -35.56 -9.27 -5.02
CA LEU A 144 -35.07 -8.31 -5.99
C LEU A 144 -36.02 -8.20 -7.19
N SER A 145 -36.40 -9.34 -7.77
CA SER A 145 -37.31 -9.40 -8.93
C SER A 145 -38.67 -8.74 -8.63
N GLN A 146 -39.22 -9.01 -7.44
CA GLN A 146 -40.45 -8.37 -6.94
C GLN A 146 -40.28 -6.87 -6.74
N ALA A 147 -39.11 -6.40 -6.29
CA ALA A 147 -38.84 -4.98 -6.09
C ALA A 147 -38.63 -4.23 -7.42
N GLU A 148 -38.07 -4.87 -8.45
CA GLU A 148 -37.97 -4.33 -9.81
C GLU A 148 -39.36 -4.15 -10.42
N GLU A 149 -40.19 -5.19 -10.37
CA GLU A 149 -41.57 -5.14 -10.85
C GLU A 149 -42.42 -4.09 -10.09
N SER A 150 -42.26 -4.01 -8.77
CA SER A 150 -42.92 -2.99 -7.94
C SER A 150 -42.51 -1.55 -8.30
N VAL A 151 -41.28 -1.34 -8.79
CA VAL A 151 -40.83 -0.04 -9.29
C VAL A 151 -41.46 0.25 -10.64
N HIS A 152 -41.41 -0.68 -11.61
CA HIS A 152 -42.05 -0.48 -12.92
C HIS A 152 -43.55 -0.18 -12.80
N GLN A 153 -44.26 -0.86 -11.90
CA GLN A 153 -45.69 -0.59 -11.66
C GLN A 153 -45.93 0.79 -11.03
N ALA A 154 -45.07 1.23 -10.12
CA ALA A 154 -45.18 2.56 -9.50
C ALA A 154 -44.75 3.70 -10.44
N GLU A 155 -43.78 3.45 -11.33
CA GLU A 155 -43.39 4.38 -12.40
C GLU A 155 -44.54 4.56 -13.40
N ARG A 156 -45.16 3.46 -13.89
CA ARG A 156 -46.33 3.55 -14.79
C ARG A 156 -47.48 4.33 -14.17
N LYS A 157 -47.87 4.03 -12.93
CA LYS A 157 -48.93 4.76 -12.22
C LYS A 157 -48.64 6.25 -12.05
N TYR A 158 -47.36 6.62 -11.87
CA TYR A 158 -46.96 8.02 -11.77
C TYR A 158 -46.87 8.73 -13.13
N ASP A 159 -46.53 8.02 -14.21
CA ASP A 159 -46.57 8.55 -15.57
C ASP A 159 -48.01 8.68 -16.11
N GLU A 160 -48.92 7.79 -15.68
CA GLU A 160 -50.38 7.88 -15.91
C GLU A 160 -51.03 9.00 -15.09
N GLU A 161 -50.70 9.08 -13.79
CA GLU A 161 -51.29 10.04 -12.86
C GLU A 161 -50.20 10.67 -11.95
N PRO A 162 -49.65 11.84 -12.30
CA PRO A 162 -48.48 12.44 -11.64
C PRO A 162 -48.80 13.17 -10.32
N THR A 163 -49.48 12.50 -9.38
CA THR A 163 -49.77 13.03 -8.04
C THR A 163 -48.59 12.89 -7.08
N ASP A 164 -48.57 13.71 -6.02
CA ASP A 164 -47.57 13.60 -4.93
C ASP A 164 -47.63 12.23 -4.21
N LEU A 165 -48.82 11.63 -4.11
CA LEU A 165 -49.02 10.29 -3.56
C LEU A 165 -48.34 9.22 -4.41
N ASN A 166 -48.55 9.25 -5.73
CA ASN A 166 -47.89 8.32 -6.66
C ASN A 166 -46.38 8.57 -6.71
N LEU A 167 -45.92 9.83 -6.62
CA LEU A 167 -44.50 10.18 -6.50
C LEU A 167 -43.88 9.62 -5.21
N MET A 168 -44.56 9.71 -4.07
CA MET A 168 -44.10 9.12 -2.80
C MET A 168 -44.04 7.59 -2.88
N ALA A 169 -45.04 6.95 -3.48
CA ALA A 169 -45.06 5.50 -3.69
C ALA A 169 -43.90 5.03 -4.60
N MET A 170 -43.68 5.70 -5.74
CA MET A 170 -42.57 5.44 -6.65
C MET A 170 -41.21 5.61 -5.96
N ASN A 171 -41.03 6.69 -5.18
CA ASN A 171 -39.81 6.91 -4.39
C ASN A 171 -39.58 5.82 -3.33
N LEU A 172 -40.64 5.33 -2.67
CA LEU A 172 -40.57 4.24 -1.69
C LEU A 172 -40.18 2.92 -2.36
N CYS A 173 -40.80 2.55 -3.48
CA CYS A 173 -40.44 1.37 -4.26
C CYS A 173 -38.99 1.45 -4.75
N THR A 174 -38.58 2.61 -5.29
CA THR A 174 -37.19 2.85 -5.73
C THR A 174 -36.19 2.69 -4.59
N ALA A 175 -36.53 3.15 -3.37
CA ALA A 175 -35.70 2.96 -2.19
C ALA A 175 -35.60 1.49 -1.76
N LYS A 176 -36.70 0.72 -1.85
CA LYS A 176 -36.72 -0.73 -1.59
C LYS A 176 -35.85 -1.47 -2.61
N LEU A 177 -36.00 -1.20 -3.91
CA LEU A 177 -35.18 -1.77 -4.98
C LEU A 177 -33.69 -1.44 -4.78
N GLN A 178 -33.35 -0.18 -4.48
CA GLN A 178 -31.96 0.19 -4.22
C GLN A 178 -31.38 -0.58 -3.01
N ARG A 179 -32.18 -0.88 -1.99
CA ARG A 179 -31.75 -1.69 -0.84
C ARG A 179 -31.54 -3.16 -1.24
N ALA A 180 -32.45 -3.76 -2.00
CA ALA A 180 -32.31 -5.13 -2.51
C ALA A 180 -31.05 -5.29 -3.36
N LEU A 181 -30.83 -4.41 -4.34
CA LEU A 181 -29.62 -4.38 -5.18
C LEU A 181 -28.32 -4.23 -4.37
N THR A 182 -28.35 -3.50 -3.25
CA THR A 182 -27.16 -3.34 -2.39
C THR A 182 -26.87 -4.61 -1.56
N ILE A 183 -27.92 -5.31 -1.12
CA ILE A 183 -27.82 -6.60 -0.43
C ILE A 183 -27.24 -7.66 -1.37
N GLU A 184 -27.72 -7.70 -2.61
CA GLU A 184 -27.25 -8.62 -3.66
C GLU A 184 -25.78 -8.34 -4.04
N GLU A 185 -25.39 -7.06 -4.16
CA GLU A 185 -24.01 -6.64 -4.40
C GLU A 185 -23.07 -7.07 -3.26
N ASP A 186 -23.45 -6.83 -1.99
CA ASP A 186 -22.67 -7.26 -0.83
C ASP A 186 -22.52 -8.80 -0.77
N PHE A 187 -23.58 -9.55 -1.09
CA PHE A 187 -23.57 -11.01 -1.17
C PHE A 187 -22.60 -11.54 -2.24
N TRP A 188 -22.70 -11.04 -3.48
CA TRP A 188 -21.83 -11.49 -4.57
C TRP A 188 -20.39 -11.00 -4.44
N ARG A 189 -20.15 -9.81 -3.85
CA ARG A 189 -18.79 -9.34 -3.51
C ARG A 189 -18.12 -10.30 -2.52
N GLN A 190 -18.81 -10.65 -1.43
CA GLN A 190 -18.28 -11.59 -0.42
C GLN A 190 -18.03 -12.99 -1.03
N LYS A 191 -18.95 -13.49 -1.86
CA LYS A 191 -18.90 -14.82 -2.48
C LYS A 191 -17.83 -14.95 -3.56
N SER A 192 -17.62 -13.90 -4.37
CA SER A 192 -16.52 -13.81 -5.35
C SER A 192 -15.16 -13.55 -4.69
N ALA A 193 -15.14 -13.01 -3.46
CA ALA A 193 -13.94 -12.53 -2.76
C ALA A 193 -13.17 -11.44 -3.55
N CYS A 194 -13.90 -10.58 -4.25
CA CYS A 194 -13.34 -9.53 -5.10
C CYS A 194 -13.00 -8.26 -4.28
N LYS A 195 -11.70 -8.03 -4.05
CA LYS A 195 -11.21 -6.98 -3.14
C LYS A 195 -11.10 -5.56 -3.70
N TRP A 196 -11.29 -5.36 -5.00
CA TRP A 196 -10.91 -4.13 -5.70
C TRP A 196 -12.08 -3.42 -6.38
N VAL A 197 -13.34 -3.77 -6.07
CA VAL A 197 -14.50 -3.04 -6.62
C VAL A 197 -14.69 -1.72 -5.88
N LEU A 198 -14.98 -0.65 -6.63
CA LEU A 198 -15.39 0.64 -6.08
C LEU A 198 -16.82 0.54 -5.56
N GLU A 199 -17.06 0.99 -4.32
CA GLU A 199 -18.41 1.12 -3.79
C GLU A 199 -19.27 1.98 -4.75
N GLY A 200 -20.31 1.37 -5.34
CA GLY A 200 -21.20 2.01 -6.30
C GLY A 200 -20.96 1.70 -7.79
N GLU A 201 -19.86 1.05 -8.17
CA GLU A 201 -19.74 0.42 -9.51
C GLU A 201 -20.35 -0.99 -9.48
N ARG A 202 -21.68 -1.07 -9.63
CA ARG A 202 -22.45 -2.32 -9.70
C ARG A 202 -21.94 -3.21 -10.84
N ASN A 203 -21.57 -4.45 -10.52
CA ASN A 203 -21.12 -5.42 -11.52
C ASN A 203 -21.37 -6.88 -11.10
N THR A 204 -22.64 -7.22 -10.88
CA THR A 204 -23.07 -8.57 -10.51
C THR A 204 -22.63 -9.59 -11.56
N GLY A 205 -22.87 -9.36 -12.85
CA GLY A 205 -22.46 -10.25 -13.95
C GLY A 205 -20.97 -10.65 -13.91
N TYR A 206 -20.08 -9.70 -13.60
CA TYR A 206 -18.65 -10.00 -13.39
C TYR A 206 -18.40 -10.85 -12.13
N PHE A 207 -19.10 -10.61 -11.02
CA PHE A 207 -19.02 -11.48 -9.84
C PHE A 207 -19.53 -12.90 -10.14
N HIS A 208 -20.62 -13.05 -10.90
CA HIS A 208 -21.11 -14.36 -11.36
C HIS A 208 -20.04 -15.07 -12.19
N SER A 209 -19.43 -14.41 -13.18
CA SER A 209 -18.29 -14.94 -13.94
C SER A 209 -17.14 -15.41 -13.04
N LEU A 210 -16.69 -14.58 -12.09
CA LEU A 210 -15.63 -14.96 -11.16
C LEU A 210 -15.99 -16.18 -10.30
N VAL A 211 -17.22 -16.25 -9.78
CA VAL A 211 -17.70 -17.39 -8.98
C VAL A 211 -17.78 -18.66 -9.83
N ARG A 212 -18.22 -18.56 -11.10
CA ARG A 212 -18.26 -19.68 -12.06
C ARG A 212 -16.85 -20.23 -12.36
N LYS A 213 -15.92 -19.36 -12.74
CA LYS A 213 -14.51 -19.74 -12.99
C LYS A 213 -13.84 -20.35 -11.75
N LYS A 214 -14.17 -19.84 -10.56
CA LYS A 214 -13.68 -20.40 -9.29
C LYS A 214 -14.26 -21.79 -9.03
N ARG A 215 -15.58 -21.99 -9.20
CA ARG A 215 -16.26 -23.28 -9.05
C ARG A 215 -15.66 -24.34 -9.97
N ALA A 216 -15.62 -24.07 -11.27
CA ALA A 216 -15.04 -24.98 -12.27
C ALA A 216 -13.60 -25.41 -11.88
N LYS A 217 -12.76 -24.46 -11.45
CA LYS A 217 -11.38 -24.75 -11.05
C LYS A 217 -11.24 -25.46 -9.70
N THR A 218 -12.24 -25.40 -8.82
CA THR A 218 -12.22 -26.11 -7.52
C THR A 218 -12.87 -27.49 -7.55
N THR A 219 -13.63 -27.81 -8.60
CA THR A 219 -14.22 -29.13 -8.77
C THR A 219 -13.15 -30.12 -9.19
N ILE A 220 -12.96 -31.17 -8.39
CA ILE A 220 -12.04 -32.28 -8.68
C ILE A 220 -12.88 -33.37 -9.34
N SER A 221 -12.67 -33.63 -10.64
CA SER A 221 -13.50 -34.57 -11.41
C SER A 221 -12.86 -35.96 -11.55
N SER A 222 -11.52 -36.03 -11.53
CA SER A 222 -10.76 -37.27 -11.39
C SER A 222 -9.51 -37.11 -10.55
N ILE A 223 -8.94 -38.24 -10.08
CA ILE A 223 -7.62 -38.31 -9.46
C ILE A 223 -6.95 -39.66 -9.76
N MET A 224 -5.62 -39.67 -9.93
CA MET A 224 -4.85 -40.90 -10.09
C MET A 224 -4.52 -41.51 -8.71
N HIS A 225 -5.03 -42.71 -8.46
CA HIS A 225 -4.79 -43.52 -7.27
C HIS A 225 -4.29 -44.90 -7.69
N GLU A 226 -3.14 -45.35 -7.17
CA GLU A 226 -2.54 -46.66 -7.46
C GLU A 226 -2.42 -47.03 -8.96
N GLY A 227 -2.19 -46.01 -9.80
CA GLY A 227 -2.08 -46.18 -11.26
C GLY A 227 -3.41 -46.14 -12.02
N ARG A 228 -4.57 -46.13 -11.33
CA ARG A 228 -5.91 -46.02 -11.93
C ARG A 228 -6.49 -44.60 -11.74
N PRO A 229 -7.17 -44.02 -12.75
CA PRO A 229 -7.98 -42.82 -12.55
C PRO A 229 -9.30 -43.16 -11.84
N LEU A 230 -9.49 -42.64 -10.64
CA LEU A 230 -10.79 -42.60 -9.96
C LEU A 230 -11.62 -41.46 -10.57
N THR A 231 -12.89 -41.72 -10.90
CA THR A 231 -13.80 -40.72 -11.52
C THR A 231 -15.21 -40.72 -10.93
N GLU A 232 -15.47 -41.59 -9.96
CA GLU A 232 -16.67 -41.58 -9.13
C GLU A 232 -16.46 -40.62 -7.95
N PHE A 233 -17.49 -39.80 -7.65
CA PHE A 233 -17.37 -38.76 -6.64
C PHE A 233 -17.07 -39.30 -5.24
N LYS A 234 -17.65 -40.46 -4.89
CA LYS A 234 -17.48 -41.11 -3.59
C LYS A 234 -16.06 -41.66 -3.41
N GLU A 235 -15.56 -42.43 -4.38
CA GLU A 235 -14.18 -42.94 -4.41
C GLU A 235 -13.14 -41.79 -4.30
N VAL A 236 -13.34 -40.71 -5.06
CA VAL A 236 -12.46 -39.53 -5.03
C VAL A 236 -12.50 -38.84 -3.65
N GLN A 237 -13.68 -38.75 -3.02
CA GLN A 237 -13.82 -38.18 -1.68
C GLN A 237 -13.09 -39.03 -0.63
N GLU A 238 -13.28 -40.35 -0.63
CA GLU A 238 -12.69 -41.28 0.33
C GLU A 238 -11.15 -41.35 0.19
N SER A 239 -10.64 -41.47 -1.04
CA SER A 239 -9.19 -41.44 -1.34
C SER A 239 -8.53 -40.14 -0.85
N GLY A 240 -9.22 -39.00 -1.00
CA GLY A 240 -8.74 -37.71 -0.52
C GLY A 240 -8.66 -37.63 1.01
N VAL A 241 -9.70 -38.10 1.71
CA VAL A 241 -9.73 -38.15 3.18
C VAL A 241 -8.60 -39.03 3.71
N GLN A 242 -8.44 -40.24 3.18
CA GLN A 242 -7.40 -41.19 3.59
C GLN A 242 -5.98 -40.59 3.41
N PHE A 243 -5.69 -40.00 2.24
CA PHE A 243 -4.39 -39.39 1.96
C PHE A 243 -4.04 -38.24 2.91
N PHE A 244 -4.98 -37.33 3.15
CA PHE A 244 -4.71 -36.17 4.01
C PHE A 244 -4.77 -36.50 5.50
N HIS A 245 -5.56 -37.49 5.93
CA HIS A 245 -5.49 -38.02 7.29
C HIS A 245 -4.11 -38.61 7.55
N SER A 246 -3.69 -39.59 6.74
CA SER A 246 -2.37 -40.23 6.85
C SER A 246 -1.24 -39.19 6.83
N LEU A 247 -1.31 -38.15 5.99
CA LEU A 247 -0.28 -37.11 5.93
C LEU A 247 -0.17 -36.25 7.21
N LEU A 248 -1.28 -36.02 7.91
CA LEU A 248 -1.36 -35.07 9.03
C LEU A 248 -1.28 -35.72 10.41
N THR A 249 -1.37 -37.05 10.50
CA THR A 249 -1.32 -37.82 11.77
C THR A 249 -0.09 -38.73 11.88
N VAL A 250 1.01 -38.44 11.15
CA VAL A 250 2.27 -39.20 11.31
C VAL A 250 3.06 -38.66 12.49
N ASP A 251 2.94 -39.29 13.64
CA ASP A 251 3.89 -39.14 14.73
C ASP A 251 5.27 -39.65 14.30
N ARG A 252 6.33 -38.98 14.74
CA ARG A 252 7.72 -39.31 14.37
C ARG A 252 8.60 -39.14 15.59
N GLU A 253 9.36 -40.16 15.93
CA GLU A 253 10.32 -40.13 17.04
C GLU A 253 11.41 -39.09 16.78
N CYS A 254 11.82 -38.40 17.85
CA CYS A 254 12.89 -37.41 17.85
C CYS A 254 14.09 -37.98 18.62
N GLU A 255 15.23 -38.19 17.94
CA GLU A 255 16.47 -38.57 18.62
C GLU A 255 17.07 -37.40 19.40
N GLU A 256 17.69 -37.68 20.56
CA GLU A 256 18.30 -36.66 21.41
C GLU A 256 19.31 -35.78 20.65
N ALA A 257 19.08 -34.46 20.69
CA ALA A 257 19.95 -33.47 20.09
C ALA A 257 21.08 -33.07 21.06
N PRO A 258 22.32 -32.79 20.60
CA PRO A 258 23.38 -32.28 21.45
C PRO A 258 23.07 -30.84 21.93
N LEU A 259 22.49 -30.72 23.13
CA LEU A 259 21.93 -29.49 23.71
C LEU A 259 22.96 -28.39 24.03
N ASN A 260 24.26 -28.69 24.03
CA ASN A 260 25.30 -27.85 24.64
C ASN A 260 25.81 -26.68 23.76
N ILE A 261 25.42 -26.61 22.50
CA ILE A 261 25.99 -25.67 21.50
C ILE A 261 25.33 -24.28 21.62
N ILE A 262 24.69 -24.00 22.77
CA ILE A 262 23.48 -23.18 22.86
C ILE A 262 23.50 -22.17 24.03
N PRO A 263 23.46 -20.86 23.73
CA PRO A 263 23.19 -19.81 24.69
C PRO A 263 21.67 -19.57 24.88
N LYS A 264 21.34 -18.70 25.81
CA LYS A 264 19.99 -18.21 26.12
C LYS A 264 19.82 -16.84 25.46
N LEU A 265 18.89 -16.70 24.50
CA LEU A 265 18.64 -15.45 23.77
C LEU A 265 17.47 -14.61 24.35
N ILE A 266 16.66 -15.18 25.24
CA ILE A 266 15.52 -14.52 25.89
C ILE A 266 15.86 -14.30 27.37
N ASN A 267 15.75 -13.06 27.85
CA ASN A 267 15.89 -12.76 29.27
C ASN A 267 14.56 -12.99 30.03
N GLU A 268 14.59 -13.04 31.36
CA GLU A 268 13.41 -13.37 32.16
C GLU A 268 12.29 -12.32 32.05
N GLU A 269 12.65 -11.04 31.88
CA GLU A 269 11.71 -9.94 31.65
C GLU A 269 10.95 -10.09 30.31
N GLN A 270 11.64 -10.44 29.22
CA GLN A 270 11.04 -10.75 27.93
C GLN A 270 10.13 -11.97 28.01
N GLY A 271 10.51 -12.99 28.80
CA GLY A 271 9.67 -14.15 29.09
C GLY A 271 8.36 -13.75 29.78
N LEU A 272 8.44 -13.04 30.90
CA LEU A 272 7.27 -12.55 31.66
C LEU A 272 6.31 -11.70 30.80
N ASN A 273 6.85 -10.87 29.91
CA ASN A 273 6.05 -10.05 28.98
C ASN A 273 5.24 -10.88 27.96
N LEU A 274 5.63 -12.12 27.64
CA LEU A 274 4.83 -12.99 26.76
C LEU A 274 3.56 -13.52 27.45
N TYR A 275 3.64 -13.83 28.75
CA TYR A 275 2.57 -14.42 29.56
C TYR A 275 1.69 -13.40 30.29
N LYS A 276 2.09 -12.12 30.35
CA LYS A 276 1.35 -11.03 30.99
C LYS A 276 -0.14 -11.01 30.60
N GLU A 277 -1.04 -10.76 31.54
CA GLU A 277 -2.47 -10.62 31.25
C GLU A 277 -2.75 -9.63 30.10
N THR A 278 -3.65 -10.01 29.19
CA THR A 278 -4.06 -9.16 28.07
C THR A 278 -5.15 -8.17 28.49
N SER A 279 -5.10 -6.96 27.95
CA SER A 279 -6.14 -5.94 28.15
C SER A 279 -7.17 -5.93 27.01
N ILE A 280 -8.32 -5.29 27.23
CA ILE A 280 -9.34 -5.07 26.19
C ILE A 280 -8.76 -4.23 25.03
N ASP A 281 -7.86 -3.28 25.31
CA ASP A 281 -7.22 -2.45 24.28
C ASP A 281 -6.22 -3.25 23.42
N GLU A 282 -5.46 -4.17 24.04
CA GLU A 282 -4.60 -5.10 23.32
C GLU A 282 -5.43 -6.02 22.41
N MET A 283 -6.52 -6.59 22.94
CA MET A 283 -7.43 -7.44 22.16
C MET A 283 -8.16 -6.69 21.04
N SER A 284 -8.57 -5.44 21.30
CA SER A 284 -9.14 -4.54 20.28
C SER A 284 -8.14 -4.34 19.14
N LYS A 285 -6.89 -3.98 19.46
CA LYS A 285 -5.82 -3.84 18.46
C LYS A 285 -5.59 -5.13 17.67
N VAL A 286 -5.59 -6.29 18.33
CA VAL A 286 -5.49 -7.60 17.66
C VAL A 286 -6.66 -7.82 16.69
N VAL A 287 -7.91 -7.61 17.13
CA VAL A 287 -9.11 -7.86 16.31
C VAL A 287 -9.22 -6.89 15.13
N PHE A 288 -8.96 -5.59 15.33
CA PHE A 288 -9.07 -4.58 14.28
C PHE A 288 -7.93 -4.62 13.25
N ASP A 289 -6.76 -5.18 13.59
CA ASP A 289 -5.66 -5.43 12.64
C ASP A 289 -5.86 -6.72 11.80
N MET A 290 -6.93 -7.49 12.03
CA MET A 290 -7.30 -8.64 11.19
C MET A 290 -8.01 -8.22 9.89
N ALA A 291 -7.81 -9.00 8.82
CA ALA A 291 -8.54 -8.80 7.56
C ALA A 291 -10.02 -9.18 7.70
N ALA A 292 -10.90 -8.18 7.76
CA ALA A 292 -12.36 -8.30 7.97
C ALA A 292 -13.02 -9.41 7.13
N GLU A 293 -12.82 -9.39 5.81
CA GLU A 293 -13.42 -10.32 4.84
C GLU A 293 -12.62 -11.64 4.68
N SER A 294 -11.83 -12.02 5.69
CA SER A 294 -11.16 -13.33 5.70
C SER A 294 -12.17 -14.48 5.82
N THR A 295 -11.83 -15.65 5.26
CA THR A 295 -12.70 -16.83 5.29
C THR A 295 -12.74 -17.44 6.69
N ALA A 296 -13.96 -17.66 7.20
CA ALA A 296 -14.25 -18.30 8.48
C ALA A 296 -13.83 -19.78 8.52
N GLY A 297 -13.77 -20.35 9.73
CA GLY A 297 -13.62 -21.79 9.94
C GLY A 297 -14.97 -22.52 10.02
N PRO A 298 -15.02 -23.75 10.58
CA PRO A 298 -16.24 -24.50 10.85
C PRO A 298 -17.33 -23.76 11.65
N ASP A 299 -16.95 -22.82 12.52
CA ASP A 299 -17.87 -21.97 13.26
C ASP A 299 -18.75 -21.13 12.32
N GLY A 300 -18.18 -20.66 11.20
CA GLY A 300 -18.76 -19.82 10.18
C GLY A 300 -18.62 -18.31 10.45
N PHE A 301 -18.00 -17.88 11.56
CA PHE A 301 -17.82 -16.47 11.89
C PHE A 301 -16.49 -15.93 11.34
N ASN A 302 -16.53 -14.77 10.68
CA ASN A 302 -15.36 -14.10 10.10
C ASN A 302 -14.88 -12.93 10.98
N ALA A 303 -13.71 -12.34 10.66
CA ALA A 303 -13.19 -11.20 11.44
C ALA A 303 -14.11 -9.97 11.42
N SER A 304 -14.88 -9.76 10.33
CA SER A 304 -15.82 -8.64 10.26
C SER A 304 -16.95 -8.69 11.29
N PHE A 305 -17.37 -9.89 11.73
CA PHE A 305 -18.30 -10.05 12.85
C PHE A 305 -17.70 -9.47 14.15
N TYR A 306 -16.50 -9.93 14.54
CA TYR A 306 -15.83 -9.46 15.77
C TYR A 306 -15.55 -7.95 15.75
N GLN A 307 -15.19 -7.39 14.59
CA GLN A 307 -14.95 -5.95 14.43
C GLN A 307 -16.24 -5.11 14.49
N ARG A 308 -17.35 -5.60 13.94
CA ARG A 308 -18.64 -4.87 13.93
C ARG A 308 -19.43 -5.02 15.23
N CYS A 309 -19.30 -6.17 15.90
CA CYS A 309 -19.98 -6.49 17.14
C CYS A 309 -19.05 -6.34 18.37
N TRP A 310 -17.91 -5.65 18.23
CA TRP A 310 -16.86 -5.56 19.27
C TRP A 310 -17.42 -5.16 20.64
N GLU A 311 -18.25 -4.12 20.70
CA GLU A 311 -18.85 -3.64 21.96
C GLU A 311 -19.68 -4.69 22.71
N THR A 312 -20.23 -5.68 22.00
CA THR A 312 -20.99 -6.79 22.57
C THR A 312 -20.09 -7.98 22.95
N VAL A 313 -19.05 -8.27 22.18
CA VAL A 313 -18.23 -9.50 22.36
C VAL A 313 -16.91 -9.28 23.12
N LYS A 314 -16.48 -8.03 23.32
CA LYS A 314 -15.14 -7.68 23.84
C LYS A 314 -14.77 -8.35 25.16
N PHE A 315 -15.72 -8.48 26.09
CA PHE A 315 -15.48 -9.08 27.39
C PHE A 315 -15.23 -10.60 27.26
N ASP A 316 -16.13 -11.35 26.62
CA ASP A 316 -15.97 -12.79 26.39
C ASP A 316 -14.72 -13.13 25.56
N VAL A 317 -14.35 -12.28 24.59
CA VAL A 317 -13.13 -12.46 23.77
C VAL A 317 -11.85 -12.20 24.58
N THR A 318 -11.87 -11.24 25.52
CA THR A 318 -10.72 -10.97 26.39
C THR A 318 -10.58 -12.04 27.47
N GLU A 319 -11.69 -12.47 28.08
CA GLU A 319 -11.75 -13.58 29.04
C GLU A 319 -11.22 -14.88 28.41
N ALA A 320 -11.67 -15.22 27.20
CA ALA A 320 -11.17 -16.39 26.45
C ALA A 320 -9.66 -16.29 26.10
N ALA A 321 -9.11 -15.08 25.99
CA ALA A 321 -7.68 -14.89 25.74
C ALA A 321 -6.84 -14.98 27.02
N GLN A 322 -7.37 -14.52 28.17
CA GLN A 322 -6.76 -14.73 29.48
C GLN A 322 -6.75 -16.21 29.86
N ASP A 323 -7.88 -16.91 29.69
CA ASP A 323 -8.03 -18.36 29.88
C ASP A 323 -6.99 -19.15 29.07
N PHE A 324 -6.77 -18.76 27.81
CA PHE A 324 -5.71 -19.34 26.96
C PHE A 324 -4.29 -19.03 27.45
N LEU A 325 -3.98 -17.79 27.86
CA LEU A 325 -2.66 -17.42 28.38
C LEU A 325 -2.32 -18.11 29.71
N ASN A 326 -3.34 -18.43 30.51
CA ASN A 326 -3.23 -19.16 31.77
C ASN A 326 -2.99 -20.69 31.57
N GLY A 327 -2.95 -21.16 30.32
CA GLY A 327 -2.65 -22.56 30.01
C GLY A 327 -3.85 -23.51 30.00
N THR A 328 -5.08 -23.01 30.04
CA THR A 328 -6.28 -23.85 29.95
C THR A 328 -6.29 -24.66 28.63
N PRO A 329 -6.59 -25.98 28.65
CA PRO A 329 -6.66 -26.79 27.45
C PRO A 329 -7.61 -26.25 26.38
N LEU A 330 -7.15 -26.17 25.13
CA LEU A 330 -7.94 -25.64 24.02
C LEU A 330 -9.16 -26.53 23.70
N PRO A 331 -10.39 -26.00 23.76
CA PRO A 331 -11.58 -26.79 23.46
C PRO A 331 -11.70 -27.10 21.96
N VAL A 332 -12.38 -28.20 21.62
CA VAL A 332 -12.63 -28.64 20.23
C VAL A 332 -13.28 -27.54 19.38
N SER A 333 -14.09 -26.69 19.99
CA SER A 333 -14.71 -25.52 19.34
C SER A 333 -13.71 -24.47 18.84
N PHE A 334 -12.46 -24.45 19.33
CA PHE A 334 -11.38 -23.59 18.84
C PHE A 334 -10.42 -24.32 17.90
N THR A 335 -10.13 -25.60 18.16
CA THR A 335 -9.19 -26.40 17.35
C THR A 335 -9.80 -26.93 16.05
N ALA A 336 -11.13 -27.09 15.99
CA ALA A 336 -11.86 -27.54 14.80
C ALA A 336 -11.53 -26.68 13.56
N THR A 337 -11.16 -27.36 12.47
CA THR A 337 -10.56 -26.74 11.28
C THR A 337 -11.10 -27.41 10.01
N THR A 338 -11.50 -26.62 9.01
CA THR A 338 -11.87 -27.14 7.69
C THR A 338 -10.66 -27.15 6.77
N ILE A 339 -10.28 -28.30 6.22
CA ILE A 339 -9.24 -28.40 5.19
C ILE A 339 -9.84 -28.04 3.82
N VAL A 340 -9.25 -27.06 3.14
CA VAL A 340 -9.60 -26.69 1.76
C VAL A 340 -8.42 -26.95 0.84
N LEU A 341 -8.66 -27.67 -0.26
CA LEU A 341 -7.62 -28.00 -1.24
C LEU A 341 -7.48 -26.90 -2.28
N ILE A 342 -6.24 -26.44 -2.52
CA ILE A 342 -5.89 -25.52 -3.59
C ILE A 342 -4.86 -26.18 -4.51
N SER A 343 -5.18 -26.33 -5.80
CA SER A 343 -4.23 -26.88 -6.77
C SER A 343 -2.97 -26.02 -6.89
N LYS A 344 -1.80 -26.67 -6.86
CA LYS A 344 -0.48 -26.04 -7.11
C LYS A 344 -0.19 -25.90 -8.61
N VAL A 345 -0.85 -26.69 -9.46
CA VAL A 345 -0.65 -26.77 -10.92
C VAL A 345 -1.94 -26.40 -11.67
N LYS A 346 -1.91 -26.36 -13.01
CA LYS A 346 -3.14 -26.07 -13.79
C LYS A 346 -4.14 -27.23 -13.72
N ASN A 347 -3.69 -28.43 -14.05
CA ASN A 347 -4.50 -29.64 -14.14
C ASN A 347 -3.90 -30.68 -13.17
N PRO A 348 -4.33 -30.74 -11.90
CA PRO A 348 -3.78 -31.67 -10.92
C PRO A 348 -4.27 -33.09 -11.18
N THR A 349 -3.36 -34.06 -11.06
CA THR A 349 -3.60 -35.49 -11.27
C THR A 349 -3.37 -36.32 -10.01
N HIS A 350 -2.57 -35.81 -9.06
CA HIS A 350 -2.27 -36.50 -7.80
C HIS A 350 -2.53 -35.62 -6.56
N TRP A 351 -2.91 -36.22 -5.42
CA TRP A 351 -3.15 -35.50 -4.17
C TRP A 351 -1.96 -34.65 -3.69
N SER A 352 -0.73 -35.07 -4.00
CA SER A 352 0.51 -34.31 -3.73
C SER A 352 0.57 -32.95 -4.45
N GLU A 353 -0.19 -32.77 -5.52
CA GLU A 353 -0.27 -31.52 -6.30
C GLU A 353 -1.29 -30.52 -5.74
N PHE A 354 -2.08 -30.91 -4.74
CA PHE A 354 -2.89 -29.98 -3.96
C PHE A 354 -2.11 -29.47 -2.74
N ARG A 355 -2.33 -28.21 -2.36
CA ARG A 355 -1.95 -27.65 -1.07
C ARG A 355 -3.18 -27.70 -0.16
N PRO A 356 -3.16 -28.44 0.96
CA PRO A 356 -4.17 -28.30 1.99
C PRO A 356 -4.02 -26.92 2.65
N ILE A 357 -5.15 -26.25 2.90
CA ILE A 357 -5.23 -25.00 3.66
C ILE A 357 -6.19 -25.21 4.82
N SER A 358 -5.66 -25.09 6.03
CA SER A 358 -6.39 -25.18 7.28
C SER A 358 -7.17 -23.89 7.55
N LEU A 359 -8.50 -23.94 7.44
CA LEU A 359 -9.39 -22.85 7.85
C LEU A 359 -9.79 -23.04 9.31
N CYS A 360 -8.96 -22.54 10.22
CA CYS A 360 -9.26 -22.52 11.66
C CYS A 360 -10.38 -21.51 11.98
N ASN A 361 -11.08 -21.72 13.10
CA ASN A 361 -12.07 -20.76 13.61
C ASN A 361 -11.44 -19.38 13.91
N THR A 362 -12.25 -18.32 13.79
CA THR A 362 -11.72 -16.95 13.92
C THR A 362 -11.32 -16.62 15.36
N SER A 363 -11.98 -17.23 16.36
CA SER A 363 -11.56 -17.17 17.77
C SER A 363 -10.12 -17.66 17.97
N ASN A 364 -9.76 -18.82 17.42
CA ASN A 364 -8.39 -19.35 17.46
C ASN A 364 -7.40 -18.47 16.67
N LYS A 365 -7.81 -17.88 15.54
CA LYS A 365 -7.00 -16.89 14.79
C LYS A 365 -6.73 -15.61 15.60
N ILE A 366 -7.62 -15.22 16.51
CA ILE A 366 -7.41 -14.09 17.44
C ILE A 366 -6.34 -14.47 18.48
N LEU A 367 -6.46 -15.63 19.14
CA LEU A 367 -5.47 -16.11 20.12
C LEU A 367 -4.06 -16.27 19.52
N THR A 368 -3.96 -16.92 18.35
CA THR A 368 -2.68 -17.10 17.66
C THR A 368 -2.11 -15.78 17.11
N LYS A 369 -2.94 -14.77 16.80
CA LYS A 369 -2.47 -13.43 16.46
C LYS A 369 -1.93 -12.68 17.68
N LEU A 370 -2.57 -12.79 18.85
CA LEU A 370 -2.07 -12.21 20.11
C LEU A 370 -0.64 -12.70 20.41
N LEU A 371 -0.42 -14.02 20.43
CA LEU A 371 0.93 -14.60 20.62
C LEU A 371 1.92 -14.12 19.55
N ASN A 372 1.53 -14.15 18.28
CA ASN A 372 2.37 -13.69 17.17
C ASN A 372 2.75 -12.20 17.29
N ASP A 373 1.84 -11.34 17.75
CA ASP A 373 2.10 -9.91 17.93
C ASP A 373 3.03 -9.64 19.13
N ARG A 374 2.98 -10.46 20.19
CA ARG A 374 3.93 -10.42 21.30
C ARG A 374 5.31 -10.97 20.91
N ILE A 375 5.38 -12.15 20.27
CA ILE A 375 6.64 -12.78 19.81
C ILE A 375 7.38 -11.90 18.79
N LYS A 376 6.67 -11.14 17.94
CA LYS A 376 7.28 -10.17 17.00
C LYS A 376 8.18 -9.13 17.67
N LEU A 377 7.95 -8.79 18.93
CA LEU A 377 8.71 -7.76 19.64
C LEU A 377 10.14 -8.22 19.94
N ILE A 378 10.33 -9.51 20.24
CA ILE A 378 11.64 -10.14 20.51
C ILE A 378 12.24 -10.83 19.28
N LEU A 379 11.49 -10.95 18.18
CA LEU A 379 11.89 -11.71 17.00
C LEU A 379 13.23 -11.22 16.40
N SER A 380 13.53 -9.92 16.42
CA SER A 380 14.81 -9.39 15.89
C SER A 380 16.04 -10.01 16.53
N ASP A 381 15.92 -10.38 17.80
CA ASP A 381 17.01 -10.79 18.67
C ASP A 381 17.19 -12.32 18.61
N LEU A 382 16.10 -13.03 18.27
CA LEU A 382 16.05 -14.47 18.08
C LEU A 382 16.57 -14.95 16.71
N ILE A 383 16.60 -14.10 15.68
CA ILE A 383 16.94 -14.52 14.31
C ILE A 383 18.01 -13.67 13.62
N THR A 384 19.05 -14.37 13.16
CA THR A 384 20.20 -13.82 12.43
C THR A 384 19.80 -12.84 11.32
N SER A 385 20.63 -11.82 11.07
CA SER A 385 20.42 -10.82 10.01
C SER A 385 20.22 -11.42 8.61
N ASN A 386 20.75 -12.63 8.37
CA ASN A 386 20.62 -13.39 7.12
C ASN A 386 19.18 -13.86 6.83
N GLN A 387 18.31 -13.95 7.83
CA GLN A 387 16.91 -14.37 7.65
C GLN A 387 16.02 -13.17 7.28
N SER A 388 15.59 -13.05 6.03
CA SER A 388 14.68 -11.98 5.59
C SER A 388 13.22 -12.42 5.38
N GLY A 389 12.96 -13.73 5.37
CA GLY A 389 11.62 -14.28 5.18
C GLY A 389 10.73 -14.06 6.40
N PHE A 390 9.59 -13.41 6.20
CA PHE A 390 8.54 -13.14 7.22
C PHE A 390 8.98 -12.26 8.41
N VAL A 391 10.08 -11.53 8.28
CA VAL A 391 10.59 -10.64 9.34
C VAL A 391 10.16 -9.19 9.10
N PRO A 392 9.61 -8.47 10.09
CA PRO A 392 9.34 -7.04 9.96
C PRO A 392 10.59 -6.26 9.53
N LYS A 393 10.38 -5.21 8.72
CA LYS A 393 11.43 -4.29 8.20
C LYS A 393 12.50 -4.90 7.26
N ARG A 394 12.66 -6.22 7.15
CA ARG A 394 13.60 -6.87 6.21
C ARG A 394 12.93 -7.07 4.85
N LEU A 395 13.58 -6.72 3.72
CA LEU A 395 12.95 -6.77 2.40
C LEU A 395 13.35 -8.02 1.61
N ILE A 396 12.39 -8.65 0.94
CA ILE A 396 12.66 -9.76 0.00
C ILE A 396 13.59 -9.36 -1.15
N ALA A 397 13.60 -8.06 -1.50
CA ALA A 397 14.47 -7.48 -2.52
C ALA A 397 15.96 -7.63 -2.16
N ASP A 398 16.31 -7.51 -0.87
CA ASP A 398 17.68 -7.51 -0.37
C ASP A 398 18.39 -8.82 -0.72
N ASN A 399 17.71 -9.95 -0.54
CA ASN A 399 18.23 -11.27 -0.89
C ASN A 399 18.39 -11.49 -2.40
N ILE A 400 17.54 -10.87 -3.22
CA ILE A 400 17.66 -10.93 -4.68
C ILE A 400 18.88 -10.12 -5.13
N LEU A 401 19.08 -8.93 -4.57
CA LEU A 401 20.23 -8.05 -4.85
C LEU A 401 21.54 -8.72 -4.40
N LEU A 402 21.57 -9.28 -3.19
CA LEU A 402 22.72 -10.02 -2.67
C LEU A 402 23.03 -11.25 -3.52
N ALA A 403 22.05 -12.10 -3.82
CA ALA A 403 22.25 -13.29 -4.65
C ALA A 403 22.75 -12.93 -6.07
N GLN A 404 22.22 -11.87 -6.67
CA GLN A 404 22.66 -11.37 -7.97
C GLN A 404 24.11 -10.87 -7.95
N GLU A 405 24.57 -10.25 -6.86
CA GLU A 405 25.97 -9.82 -6.72
C GLU A 405 26.93 -10.95 -6.38
N ILE A 406 26.50 -11.95 -5.59
CA ILE A 406 27.27 -13.17 -5.31
C ILE A 406 27.45 -13.96 -6.61
N MET A 407 26.38 -14.22 -7.38
CA MET A 407 26.49 -14.92 -8.67
C MET A 407 27.39 -14.17 -9.67
N HIS A 408 27.36 -12.82 -9.65
CA HIS A 408 28.29 -12.03 -10.45
C HIS A 408 29.75 -12.24 -10.02
N SER A 409 30.04 -12.26 -8.71
CA SER A 409 31.39 -12.51 -8.21
C SER A 409 31.88 -13.93 -8.55
N ILE A 410 31.05 -14.95 -8.35
CA ILE A 410 31.37 -16.36 -8.68
C ILE A 410 31.70 -16.52 -10.18
N ALA A 411 30.94 -15.87 -11.07
CA ALA A 411 31.19 -15.95 -12.51
C ALA A 411 32.37 -15.08 -13.00
N ALA A 412 32.72 -14.02 -12.26
CA ALA A 412 33.82 -13.12 -12.60
C ALA A 412 35.19 -13.65 -12.13
N ASN A 413 35.25 -14.28 -10.95
CA ASN A 413 36.51 -14.81 -10.39
C ASN A 413 37.16 -15.84 -11.32
N LYS A 414 38.48 -15.74 -11.45
CA LYS A 414 39.32 -16.69 -12.19
C LYS A 414 40.02 -17.73 -11.30
N ILE A 415 40.06 -17.50 -9.98
CA ILE A 415 41.04 -18.13 -9.08
C ILE A 415 40.40 -19.10 -8.06
N ASP A 416 39.14 -18.88 -7.66
CA ASP A 416 38.47 -19.70 -6.63
C ASP A 416 37.30 -20.53 -7.18
N TRP A 417 37.22 -21.80 -6.79
CA TRP A 417 36.13 -22.74 -7.13
C TRP A 417 34.88 -22.56 -6.27
N ASN A 418 34.36 -21.33 -6.20
CA ASN A 418 33.18 -21.02 -5.40
C ASN A 418 31.92 -21.77 -5.91
N VAL A 419 31.23 -22.44 -4.99
CA VAL A 419 29.98 -23.17 -5.22
C VAL A 419 28.84 -22.48 -4.49
N ALA A 420 27.69 -22.33 -5.14
CA ALA A 420 26.46 -21.87 -4.51
C ALA A 420 25.42 -22.99 -4.47
N LEU A 421 24.89 -23.28 -3.28
CA LEU A 421 23.86 -24.29 -3.06
C LEU A 421 22.49 -23.61 -2.95
N LYS A 422 21.54 -24.01 -3.80
CA LYS A 422 20.13 -23.62 -3.70
C LYS A 422 19.34 -24.82 -3.18
N LEU A 423 19.09 -24.83 -1.87
CA LEU A 423 18.29 -25.84 -1.17
C LEU A 423 16.78 -25.56 -1.30
N ASP A 424 15.94 -26.58 -1.08
CA ASP A 424 14.48 -26.49 -1.05
C ASP A 424 13.93 -27.54 -0.07
N MET A 425 13.18 -27.14 0.96
CA MET A 425 12.70 -28.06 2.00
C MET A 425 11.42 -28.79 1.56
N ALA A 426 11.37 -30.11 1.74
CA ALA A 426 10.21 -30.93 1.42
C ALA A 426 9.10 -30.71 2.45
N LYS A 427 7.91 -30.24 2.00
CA LYS A 427 6.71 -30.09 2.86
C LYS A 427 7.00 -29.35 4.19
N ALA A 428 7.69 -28.22 4.12
CA ALA A 428 8.31 -27.54 5.28
C ALA A 428 7.39 -27.20 6.49
N TYR A 429 6.07 -27.19 6.32
CA TYR A 429 5.11 -27.06 7.43
C TYR A 429 4.55 -28.41 7.86
N ASP A 430 4.25 -29.30 6.91
CA ASP A 430 3.67 -30.63 7.13
C ASP A 430 4.70 -31.68 7.63
N ARG A 431 5.94 -31.27 7.90
CA ARG A 431 7.05 -32.17 8.28
C ARG A 431 7.83 -31.81 9.53
N VAL A 432 7.56 -30.68 10.18
CA VAL A 432 8.21 -30.32 11.45
C VAL A 432 7.75 -31.29 12.54
N ASN A 433 8.69 -31.95 13.22
CA ASN A 433 8.44 -32.68 14.47
C ASN A 433 8.16 -31.66 15.61
N TRP A 434 7.18 -31.96 16.46
CA TRP A 434 6.72 -31.06 17.52
C TRP A 434 7.69 -30.99 18.70
N ASP A 435 8.23 -32.12 19.14
CA ASP A 435 9.23 -32.22 20.22
C ASP A 435 10.46 -31.37 19.90
N PHE A 436 10.95 -31.45 18.66
CA PHE A 436 12.01 -30.61 18.14
C PHE A 436 11.63 -29.13 18.20
N LEU A 437 10.40 -28.75 17.81
CA LEU A 437 9.96 -27.36 17.88
C LEU A 437 9.91 -26.83 19.32
N GLU A 438 9.50 -27.66 20.27
CA GLU A 438 9.45 -27.37 21.71
C GLU A 438 10.86 -27.26 22.32
N LEU A 439 11.72 -28.25 22.11
CA LEU A 439 13.15 -28.23 22.49
C LEU A 439 13.85 -26.97 21.97
N ILE A 440 13.63 -26.66 20.69
CA ILE A 440 14.14 -25.48 20.02
C ILE A 440 13.50 -24.23 20.65
N LEU A 441 12.19 -24.16 20.95
CA LEU A 441 11.59 -23.02 21.68
C LEU A 441 12.22 -22.77 23.07
N LEU A 442 12.73 -23.81 23.73
CA LEU A 442 13.33 -23.72 25.07
C LEU A 442 14.83 -23.34 25.08
N LYS A 443 15.59 -23.52 23.97
CA LYS A 443 17.04 -23.17 23.83
C LYS A 443 17.51 -23.25 22.35
N ARG A 444 18.30 -22.30 21.77
CA ARG A 444 18.74 -22.34 20.32
C ARG A 444 20.17 -21.86 19.96
N SER A 445 20.88 -22.60 19.08
CA SER A 445 22.11 -22.18 18.32
C SER A 445 22.53 -23.25 17.27
N SER A 446 23.83 -23.40 16.92
CA SER A 446 24.31 -23.39 15.52
C SER A 446 25.57 -24.22 15.16
N LYS A 447 25.62 -24.75 13.91
CA LYS A 447 26.76 -24.73 12.94
C LYS A 447 26.42 -25.56 11.69
N ILE A 448 26.70 -25.06 10.47
CA ILE A 448 25.84 -25.32 9.29
C ILE A 448 25.87 -26.71 8.63
N MET A 449 26.97 -27.47 8.59
CA MET A 449 27.05 -28.66 7.72
C MET A 449 26.66 -29.98 8.40
N ASP A 450 27.22 -30.28 9.57
CA ASP A 450 26.78 -31.44 10.37
C ASP A 450 25.32 -31.27 10.80
N PHE A 451 24.91 -30.02 11.06
CA PHE A 451 23.53 -29.63 11.25
C PHE A 451 22.60 -30.07 10.14
N LEU A 452 22.97 -30.15 8.85
CA LEU A 452 21.97 -30.51 7.83
C LEU A 452 21.46 -31.94 8.02
N HIS A 453 22.33 -32.92 8.24
CA HIS A 453 21.88 -34.29 8.50
C HIS A 453 21.24 -34.44 9.88
N ASP A 454 21.81 -33.80 10.91
CA ASP A 454 21.23 -33.81 12.26
C ASP A 454 19.84 -33.14 12.29
N PHE A 455 19.67 -32.03 11.56
CA PHE A 455 18.40 -31.32 11.41
C PHE A 455 17.39 -32.14 10.60
N GLU A 456 17.79 -32.78 9.50
CA GLU A 456 16.88 -33.67 8.75
C GLU A 456 16.33 -34.79 9.64
N LYS A 457 17.20 -35.40 10.45
CA LYS A 457 16.86 -36.52 11.35
C LYS A 457 16.02 -36.07 12.55
N LYS A 458 16.42 -34.98 13.22
CA LYS A 458 15.83 -34.51 14.49
C LYS A 458 14.64 -33.57 14.30
N SER A 459 14.61 -32.73 13.26
CA SER A 459 13.48 -31.83 12.98
C SER A 459 12.37 -32.44 12.12
N GLY A 460 12.63 -33.58 11.48
CA GLY A 460 11.76 -34.18 10.46
C GLY A 460 11.69 -33.41 9.12
N GLN A 461 12.30 -32.23 9.00
CA GLN A 461 12.36 -31.48 7.74
C GLN A 461 13.46 -32.02 6.81
N CYS A 462 13.07 -32.81 5.81
CA CYS A 462 14.00 -33.30 4.79
C CYS A 462 14.26 -32.26 3.68
N ILE A 463 15.50 -32.17 3.18
CA ILE A 463 15.84 -31.47 1.95
C ILE A 463 15.25 -32.23 0.76
N SER A 464 14.58 -31.51 -0.14
CA SER A 464 14.13 -32.08 -1.40
C SER A 464 15.31 -32.12 -2.38
N ILE A 465 16.04 -33.24 -2.43
CA ILE A 465 17.17 -33.47 -3.36
C ILE A 465 16.77 -33.13 -4.80
N ALA A 466 15.59 -33.58 -5.24
CA ALA A 466 15.05 -33.33 -6.59
C ALA A 466 14.76 -31.85 -6.93
N LYS A 467 14.59 -30.98 -5.92
CA LYS A 467 14.37 -29.53 -6.10
C LYS A 467 15.59 -28.67 -5.73
N SER A 468 16.57 -29.30 -5.09
CA SER A 468 17.83 -28.71 -4.69
C SER A 468 18.83 -28.78 -5.84
N SER A 469 19.68 -27.78 -5.92
CA SER A 469 20.58 -27.60 -7.07
C SER A 469 21.83 -26.85 -6.69
N PHE A 470 22.95 -27.18 -7.33
CA PHE A 470 24.21 -26.45 -7.18
C PHE A 470 24.50 -25.60 -8.42
N ILE A 471 25.18 -24.47 -8.21
CA ILE A 471 25.56 -23.50 -9.23
C ILE A 471 27.05 -23.22 -9.06
N VAL A 472 27.78 -23.19 -10.17
CA VAL A 472 29.22 -22.90 -10.22
C VAL A 472 29.54 -21.94 -11.36
N SER A 473 30.74 -21.37 -11.37
CA SER A 473 31.22 -20.54 -12.49
C SER A 473 31.11 -21.31 -13.82
N PRO A 474 30.69 -20.67 -14.94
CA PRO A 474 30.67 -21.32 -16.26
C PRO A 474 31.99 -21.99 -16.61
N LYS A 475 33.11 -21.35 -16.22
CA LYS A 475 34.50 -21.79 -16.43
C LYS A 475 34.94 -23.00 -15.59
N THR A 476 34.12 -23.46 -14.65
CA THR A 476 34.47 -24.61 -13.78
C THR A 476 34.62 -25.89 -14.62
N PRO A 477 35.72 -26.66 -14.49
CA PRO A 477 35.92 -27.91 -15.21
C PRO A 477 34.78 -28.93 -15.02
N LEU A 478 34.57 -29.77 -16.04
CA LEU A 478 33.55 -30.83 -16.00
C LEU A 478 33.81 -31.86 -14.88
N LEU A 479 35.08 -32.12 -14.55
CA LEU A 479 35.46 -33.07 -13.49
C LEU A 479 34.98 -32.58 -12.11
N ILE A 480 35.21 -31.31 -11.77
CA ILE A 480 34.72 -30.68 -10.54
C ILE A 480 33.18 -30.66 -10.50
N LYS A 481 32.53 -30.33 -11.62
CA LYS A 481 31.06 -30.40 -11.75
C LYS A 481 30.52 -31.82 -11.49
N ARG A 482 31.21 -32.86 -11.95
CA ARG A 482 30.86 -34.28 -11.69
C ARG A 482 31.10 -34.66 -10.23
N GLN A 483 32.20 -34.23 -9.62
CA GLN A 483 32.49 -34.46 -8.20
C GLN A 483 31.42 -33.84 -7.28
N ILE A 484 31.08 -32.56 -7.48
CA ILE A 484 30.03 -31.88 -6.68
C ILE A 484 28.68 -32.62 -6.84
N LYS A 485 28.31 -33.01 -8.07
CA LYS A 485 27.09 -33.80 -8.30
C LYS A 485 27.13 -35.16 -7.57
N ARG A 486 28.27 -35.86 -7.58
CA ARG A 486 28.44 -37.16 -6.89
C ARG A 486 28.36 -37.03 -5.37
N ILE A 487 28.94 -35.98 -4.80
CA ILE A 487 28.96 -35.74 -3.34
C ILE A 487 27.59 -35.27 -2.85
N THR A 488 26.94 -34.34 -3.54
CA THR A 488 25.71 -33.69 -3.06
C THR A 488 24.42 -34.35 -3.54
N GLY A 489 24.45 -35.18 -4.58
CA GLY A 489 23.26 -35.67 -5.28
C GLY A 489 22.47 -34.58 -6.04
N PHE A 490 22.81 -33.30 -5.90
CA PHE A 490 22.05 -32.19 -6.45
C PHE A 490 22.27 -32.01 -7.96
N VAL A 491 21.26 -31.45 -8.64
CA VAL A 491 21.33 -31.17 -10.07
C VAL A 491 22.11 -29.87 -10.33
N LEU A 492 23.03 -29.88 -11.31
CA LEU A 492 23.70 -28.67 -11.78
C LEU A 492 22.68 -27.74 -12.44
N LYS A 493 22.57 -26.49 -11.97
CA LYS A 493 21.67 -25.49 -12.54
C LYS A 493 22.44 -24.41 -13.31
N PRO A 494 22.21 -24.26 -14.63
CA PRO A 494 22.84 -23.19 -15.40
C PRO A 494 22.24 -21.82 -15.03
N LEU A 495 23.00 -20.77 -15.33
CA LEU A 495 22.49 -19.39 -15.39
C LEU A 495 21.83 -19.16 -16.76
N PRO A 496 20.67 -18.49 -16.85
CA PRO A 496 19.93 -17.84 -15.76
C PRO A 496 19.00 -18.80 -14.98
N PHE A 497 18.65 -18.46 -13.74
CA PHE A 497 17.61 -19.15 -12.98
C PHE A 497 16.70 -18.18 -12.22
N THR A 498 15.46 -18.61 -11.92
CA THR A 498 14.53 -17.81 -11.10
C THR A 498 14.81 -18.01 -9.61
N TYR A 499 14.94 -16.92 -8.86
CA TYR A 499 15.04 -16.87 -7.40
C TYR A 499 14.07 -15.82 -6.86
N LEU A 500 13.20 -16.20 -5.93
CA LEU A 500 12.18 -15.32 -5.32
C LEU A 500 11.37 -14.51 -6.36
N GLY A 501 11.07 -15.12 -7.52
CA GLY A 501 10.34 -14.51 -8.63
C GLY A 501 11.17 -13.64 -9.59
N ALA A 502 12.44 -13.37 -9.30
CA ALA A 502 13.35 -12.62 -10.17
C ALA A 502 14.32 -13.53 -10.93
N PRO A 503 14.72 -13.18 -12.18
CA PRO A 503 15.77 -13.88 -12.90
C PRO A 503 17.14 -13.44 -12.39
N ILE A 504 17.95 -14.40 -11.94
CA ILE A 504 19.36 -14.23 -11.61
C ILE A 504 20.17 -14.63 -12.84
N PHE A 505 21.03 -13.74 -13.34
CA PHE A 505 21.79 -13.93 -14.58
C PHE A 505 23.16 -13.25 -14.52
N VAL A 506 24.04 -13.58 -15.46
CA VAL A 506 25.34 -12.92 -15.65
C VAL A 506 25.45 -12.47 -17.11
N GLY A 507 26.10 -11.34 -17.36
CA GLY A 507 26.26 -10.77 -18.70
C GLY A 507 25.06 -9.91 -19.14
N ARG A 508 24.66 -10.04 -20.42
CA ARG A 508 23.60 -9.23 -21.03
C ARG A 508 22.22 -9.67 -20.55
N LYS A 509 21.36 -8.69 -20.20
CA LYS A 509 19.93 -8.93 -19.96
C LYS A 509 19.22 -9.24 -21.28
N LYS A 510 18.36 -10.27 -21.29
CA LYS A 510 17.52 -10.64 -22.44
C LYS A 510 16.04 -10.41 -22.13
N SER A 511 15.21 -10.29 -23.17
CA SER A 511 13.75 -10.19 -23.02
C SER A 511 13.13 -11.50 -22.52
N GLU A 512 13.64 -12.65 -22.98
CA GLU A 512 13.26 -14.01 -22.58
C GLU A 512 13.11 -14.18 -21.04
N TYR A 513 13.97 -13.52 -20.27
CA TYR A 513 14.02 -13.64 -18.79
C TYR A 513 12.75 -13.08 -18.11
N TYR A 514 11.92 -12.34 -18.85
CA TYR A 514 10.74 -11.63 -18.38
C TYR A 514 9.43 -12.21 -18.95
N GLU A 515 9.48 -13.22 -19.81
CA GLU A 515 8.29 -13.72 -20.52
C GLU A 515 7.20 -14.24 -19.57
N ARG A 516 7.59 -14.94 -18.50
CA ARG A 516 6.66 -15.41 -17.45
C ARG A 516 5.83 -14.31 -16.81
N LEU A 517 6.35 -13.07 -16.72
CA LEU A 517 5.59 -11.92 -16.22
C LEU A 517 4.56 -11.47 -17.26
N ILE A 518 4.96 -11.44 -18.53
CA ILE A 518 4.10 -11.08 -19.67
C ILE A 518 2.96 -12.11 -19.80
N GLU A 519 3.26 -13.40 -19.80
CA GLU A 519 2.30 -14.50 -19.79
C GLU A 519 1.33 -14.42 -18.60
N ALA A 520 1.83 -14.14 -17.39
CA ALA A 520 1.00 -14.01 -16.20
C ALA A 520 0.04 -12.80 -16.30
N MET A 521 0.52 -11.67 -16.83
CA MET A 521 -0.31 -10.48 -17.07
C MET A 521 -1.33 -10.72 -18.18
N GLY A 522 -0.93 -11.36 -19.28
CA GLY A 522 -1.81 -11.76 -20.38
C GLY A 522 -2.91 -12.72 -19.93
N SER A 523 -2.57 -13.75 -19.16
CA SER A 523 -3.53 -14.69 -18.57
C SER A 523 -4.48 -14.02 -17.57
N LYS A 524 -4.03 -12.97 -16.84
CA LYS A 524 -4.92 -12.17 -15.99
C LYS A 524 -5.89 -11.32 -16.79
N ILE A 525 -5.41 -10.64 -17.84
CA ILE A 525 -6.23 -9.84 -18.77
C ILE A 525 -7.26 -10.74 -19.46
N GLY A 526 -6.84 -11.88 -20.01
CA GLY A 526 -7.72 -12.85 -20.68
C GLY A 526 -8.74 -13.50 -19.75
N GLY A 527 -8.44 -13.61 -18.46
CA GLY A 527 -9.38 -14.11 -17.45
C GLY A 527 -10.54 -13.16 -17.14
N TRP A 528 -10.47 -11.89 -17.55
CA TRP A 528 -11.49 -10.87 -17.28
C TRP A 528 -12.36 -10.61 -18.52
N GLU A 529 -13.65 -10.92 -18.44
CA GLU A 529 -14.60 -10.60 -19.51
C GLU A 529 -14.75 -9.08 -19.69
N LYS A 530 -14.15 -8.55 -20.77
CA LYS A 530 -14.20 -7.12 -21.12
C LYS A 530 -15.64 -6.61 -21.31
N LYS A 531 -16.60 -7.49 -21.65
CA LYS A 531 -18.05 -7.21 -21.78
C LYS A 531 -18.64 -6.58 -20.51
N PHE A 532 -18.26 -7.08 -19.33
CA PHE A 532 -18.83 -6.63 -18.07
C PHE A 532 -18.08 -5.45 -17.43
N LEU A 533 -16.91 -5.03 -17.94
CA LEU A 533 -16.06 -4.04 -17.27
C LEU A 533 -16.13 -2.65 -17.91
N SER A 534 -16.58 -1.66 -17.13
CA SER A 534 -16.56 -0.24 -17.51
C SER A 534 -15.13 0.28 -17.65
N TYR A 535 -14.92 1.42 -18.34
CA TYR A 535 -13.59 2.07 -18.36
C TYR A 535 -13.09 2.45 -16.95
N GLY A 536 -14.00 2.74 -16.00
CA GLY A 536 -13.68 2.99 -14.59
C GLY A 536 -13.05 1.76 -13.94
N SER A 537 -13.76 0.64 -14.04
CA SER A 537 -13.34 -0.66 -13.49
C SER A 537 -12.04 -1.16 -14.16
N ARG A 538 -11.86 -0.93 -15.47
CA ARG A 538 -10.61 -1.25 -16.19
C ARG A 538 -9.43 -0.41 -15.71
N LEU A 539 -9.60 0.90 -15.55
CA LEU A 539 -8.55 1.78 -15.01
C LEU A 539 -8.15 1.38 -13.59
N LEU A 540 -9.12 0.99 -12.78
CA LEU A 540 -8.92 0.51 -11.42
C LEU A 540 -8.16 -0.82 -11.40
N LEU A 541 -8.52 -1.77 -12.24
CA LEU A 541 -7.80 -3.05 -12.43
C LEU A 541 -6.36 -2.83 -12.88
N ILE A 542 -6.13 -1.88 -13.78
CA ILE A 542 -4.79 -1.45 -14.20
C ILE A 542 -4.01 -0.93 -12.99
N LYS A 543 -4.57 0.01 -12.22
CA LYS A 543 -3.89 0.66 -11.09
C LYS A 543 -3.61 -0.29 -9.91
N SER A 544 -4.57 -1.16 -9.58
CA SER A 544 -4.52 -2.01 -8.38
C SER A 544 -3.88 -3.38 -8.63
N VAL A 545 -4.11 -3.99 -9.80
CA VAL A 545 -3.66 -5.35 -10.12
C VAL A 545 -2.55 -5.36 -11.16
N LEU A 546 -2.79 -4.84 -12.37
CA LEU A 546 -1.83 -5.06 -13.47
C LEU A 546 -0.52 -4.29 -13.28
N LEU A 547 -0.58 -3.04 -12.79
CA LEU A 547 0.62 -2.26 -12.49
C LEU A 547 1.32 -2.72 -11.20
N SER A 548 0.69 -3.50 -10.32
CA SER A 548 1.34 -4.03 -9.11
C SER A 548 2.11 -5.33 -9.37
N MET A 549 1.69 -6.14 -10.34
CA MET A 549 2.40 -7.35 -10.79
C MET A 549 3.89 -7.13 -11.15
N PRO A 550 4.29 -6.13 -11.96
CA PRO A 550 5.70 -5.92 -12.29
C PRO A 550 6.53 -5.31 -11.14
N ILE A 551 5.92 -4.61 -10.16
CA ILE A 551 6.64 -3.78 -9.17
C ILE A 551 7.75 -4.53 -8.44
N HIS A 552 7.49 -5.76 -7.99
CA HIS A 552 8.49 -6.61 -7.33
C HIS A 552 9.76 -6.74 -8.18
N LEU A 553 9.58 -7.05 -9.46
CA LEU A 553 10.68 -7.29 -10.40
C LEU A 553 11.38 -6.00 -10.87
N LEU A 554 10.65 -4.89 -10.99
CA LEU A 554 11.19 -3.56 -11.31
C LEU A 554 11.97 -2.95 -10.14
N SER A 555 11.63 -3.33 -8.90
CA SER A 555 12.38 -2.90 -7.71
C SER A 555 13.81 -3.44 -7.73
N VAL A 556 14.00 -4.72 -8.07
CA VAL A 556 15.31 -5.40 -8.07
C VAL A 556 16.05 -5.37 -9.41
N THR A 557 15.37 -5.47 -10.55
CA THR A 557 15.99 -5.49 -11.89
C THR A 557 15.55 -4.31 -12.78
N LYS A 558 16.35 -3.98 -13.80
CA LYS A 558 15.99 -3.04 -14.88
C LYS A 558 15.81 -3.83 -16.19
N PRO A 559 14.58 -4.21 -16.59
CA PRO A 559 14.33 -4.95 -17.82
C PRO A 559 14.82 -4.24 -19.09
N PRO A 560 14.93 -4.92 -20.25
CA PRO A 560 15.04 -4.26 -21.55
C PRO A 560 13.86 -3.31 -21.80
N LYS A 561 14.06 -2.19 -22.53
CA LYS A 561 13.00 -1.22 -22.78
C LYS A 561 11.79 -1.87 -23.48
N GLY A 562 12.04 -2.67 -24.52
CA GLY A 562 10.99 -3.39 -25.25
C GLY A 562 10.11 -4.34 -24.42
N VAL A 563 10.58 -4.82 -23.26
CA VAL A 563 9.75 -5.58 -22.31
C VAL A 563 8.74 -4.65 -21.63
N LEU A 564 9.19 -3.47 -21.18
CA LEU A 564 8.31 -2.44 -20.61
C LEU A 564 7.30 -1.96 -21.67
N ASP A 565 7.77 -1.67 -22.89
CA ASP A 565 6.94 -1.23 -24.01
C ASP A 565 5.92 -2.32 -24.45
N ARG A 566 6.23 -3.62 -24.31
CA ARG A 566 5.24 -4.72 -24.55
C ARG A 566 4.19 -4.77 -23.46
N ILE A 567 4.58 -4.65 -22.19
CA ILE A 567 3.63 -4.60 -21.06
C ILE A 567 2.70 -3.38 -21.22
N GLU A 568 3.24 -2.19 -21.45
CA GLU A 568 2.44 -0.96 -21.59
C GLU A 568 1.47 -1.03 -22.79
N ARG A 569 1.87 -1.65 -23.91
CA ARG A 569 0.96 -1.94 -25.03
C ARG A 569 -0.20 -2.85 -24.62
N MET A 570 0.06 -3.91 -23.84
CA MET A 570 -1.00 -4.79 -23.31
C MET A 570 -1.97 -4.04 -22.39
N LEU A 571 -1.45 -3.17 -21.50
CA LEU A 571 -2.28 -2.35 -20.62
C LEU A 571 -3.16 -1.37 -21.41
N ASN A 572 -2.59 -0.74 -22.45
CA ASN A 572 -3.31 0.20 -23.31
C ASN A 572 -4.38 -0.50 -24.15
N LYS A 573 -4.08 -1.69 -24.68
CA LYS A 573 -5.05 -2.54 -25.40
C LYS A 573 -6.16 -3.04 -24.49
N PHE A 574 -5.86 -3.40 -23.24
CA PHE A 574 -6.87 -3.77 -22.24
C PHE A 574 -7.77 -2.58 -21.86
N PHE A 575 -7.22 -1.37 -21.74
CA PHE A 575 -8.00 -0.18 -21.44
C PHE A 575 -9.01 0.14 -22.56
N TRP A 576 -8.55 0.22 -23.81
CA TRP A 576 -9.38 0.68 -24.95
C TRP A 576 -10.17 -0.42 -25.67
N GLY A 577 -9.71 -1.68 -25.72
CA GLY A 577 -10.29 -2.74 -26.56
C GLY A 577 -11.68 -3.23 -26.12
N SER A 578 -12.45 -3.83 -27.02
CA SER A 578 -13.74 -4.47 -26.70
C SER A 578 -13.59 -5.97 -26.47
N SER A 579 -14.72 -6.65 -26.21
CA SER A 579 -14.92 -8.05 -26.61
C SER A 579 -15.60 -8.13 -27.97
N ASP A 580 -16.56 -7.26 -28.25
CA ASP A 580 -17.32 -7.29 -29.51
C ASP A 580 -16.40 -7.17 -30.74
N THR A 581 -16.72 -7.90 -31.79
CA THR A 581 -15.97 -8.04 -33.06
C THR A 581 -15.69 -6.73 -33.80
N MET A 582 -16.25 -5.61 -33.35
CA MET A 582 -15.93 -4.28 -33.85
C MET A 582 -14.70 -3.66 -33.18
N LYS A 583 -13.65 -3.41 -33.99
CA LYS A 583 -12.44 -2.68 -33.59
C LYS A 583 -12.79 -1.29 -33.03
N ARG A 584 -12.75 -1.13 -31.70
CA ARG A 584 -12.87 0.20 -31.06
C ARG A 584 -11.65 1.07 -31.32
N ILE A 585 -11.92 2.36 -31.56
CA ILE A 585 -10.89 3.39 -31.77
C ILE A 585 -9.95 3.49 -30.57
N HIS A 586 -8.65 3.45 -30.85
CA HIS A 586 -7.59 3.67 -29.86
C HIS A 586 -7.26 5.17 -29.78
N TRP A 587 -7.80 5.87 -28.76
CA TRP A 587 -7.83 7.33 -28.73
C TRP A 587 -6.53 8.02 -28.27
N SER A 588 -5.65 7.36 -27.51
CA SER A 588 -4.49 8.01 -26.92
C SER A 588 -3.36 7.04 -26.58
N SER A 589 -2.11 7.50 -26.68
CA SER A 589 -0.92 6.74 -26.32
C SER A 589 -0.85 6.50 -24.80
N TRP A 590 -0.20 5.41 -24.41
CA TRP A 590 0.04 5.12 -22.99
C TRP A 590 0.86 6.22 -22.32
N SER A 591 1.81 6.85 -23.03
CA SER A 591 2.60 7.97 -22.51
C SER A 591 1.75 9.17 -22.10
N ARG A 592 0.74 9.55 -22.89
CA ARG A 592 -0.20 10.65 -22.58
C ARG A 592 -1.21 10.27 -21.51
N ILE A 593 -1.66 9.01 -21.50
CA ILE A 593 -2.53 8.47 -20.45
C ILE A 593 -1.78 8.38 -19.11
N GLY A 594 -0.48 8.16 -19.12
CA GLY A 594 0.33 7.92 -17.93
C GLY A 594 0.74 9.14 -17.12
N CYS A 595 0.49 10.35 -17.64
CA CYS A 595 0.68 11.59 -16.89
C CYS A 595 -0.19 11.64 -15.62
N PRO A 596 0.17 12.45 -14.61
CA PRO A 596 -0.74 12.79 -13.51
C PRO A 596 -2.10 13.27 -14.01
N VAL A 597 -3.15 13.06 -13.21
CA VAL A 597 -4.47 13.65 -13.47
C VAL A 597 -4.39 15.18 -13.56
N ALA A 598 -3.56 15.82 -12.74
CA ALA A 598 -3.25 17.25 -12.81
C ALA A 598 -2.72 17.75 -14.16
N GLU A 599 -2.16 16.86 -14.98
CA GLU A 599 -1.49 17.15 -16.26
C GLU A 599 -2.28 16.56 -17.45
N GLY A 600 -3.56 16.21 -17.21
CA GLY A 600 -4.47 15.70 -18.25
C GLY A 600 -4.36 14.19 -18.52
N GLY A 601 -3.59 13.43 -17.74
CA GLY A 601 -3.55 11.97 -17.81
C GLY A 601 -4.58 11.27 -16.92
N LEU A 602 -4.49 9.95 -16.80
CA LEU A 602 -5.27 9.11 -15.89
C LEU A 602 -4.51 8.72 -14.61
N GLY A 603 -3.24 9.12 -14.46
CA GLY A 603 -2.42 8.79 -13.29
C GLY A 603 -1.97 7.33 -13.23
N VAL A 604 -1.65 6.72 -14.37
CA VAL A 604 -1.06 5.38 -14.48
C VAL A 604 0.42 5.48 -14.84
N ARG A 605 1.32 5.31 -13.86
CA ARG A 605 2.75 5.63 -14.06
C ARG A 605 3.36 4.79 -15.19
N GLN A 606 4.18 5.43 -16.03
CA GLN A 606 5.05 4.73 -16.97
C GLN A 606 6.03 3.84 -16.21
N LEU A 607 6.29 2.65 -16.73
CA LEU A 607 7.15 1.63 -16.12
C LEU A 607 8.63 2.04 -16.21
N THR A 608 9.01 2.77 -17.26
CA THR A 608 10.33 3.41 -17.42
C THR A 608 10.66 4.32 -16.25
N ASP A 609 9.80 5.30 -15.97
CA ASP A 609 9.94 6.24 -14.85
C ASP A 609 9.89 5.51 -13.51
N THR A 610 9.03 4.49 -13.40
CA THR A 610 8.88 3.67 -12.19
C THR A 610 10.18 2.90 -11.88
N VAL A 611 10.86 2.33 -12.89
CA VAL A 611 12.18 1.69 -12.73
C VAL A 611 13.25 2.71 -12.31
N SER A 612 13.21 3.93 -12.86
CA SER A 612 14.13 5.01 -12.49
C SER A 612 13.91 5.46 -11.04
N ALA A 613 12.65 5.63 -10.61
CA ALA A 613 12.29 5.95 -9.22
C ALA A 613 12.69 4.84 -8.24
N PHE A 614 12.50 3.56 -8.61
CA PHE A 614 13.02 2.44 -7.82
C PHE A 614 14.54 2.41 -7.77
N THR A 615 15.23 2.89 -8.81
CA THR A 615 16.70 2.99 -8.78
C THR A 615 17.16 4.03 -7.77
N HIS A 616 16.46 5.16 -7.65
CA HIS A 616 16.72 6.15 -6.59
C HIS A 616 16.42 5.55 -5.20
N LYS A 617 15.37 4.72 -5.06
CA LYS A 617 15.10 3.98 -3.81
C LYS A 617 16.23 3.02 -3.44
N LEU A 618 16.76 2.28 -4.41
CA LEU A 618 17.91 1.40 -4.18
C LEU A 618 19.15 2.20 -3.78
N TRP A 619 19.41 3.34 -4.43
CA TRP A 619 20.52 4.22 -4.07
C TRP A 619 20.38 4.76 -2.63
N TRP A 620 19.19 5.26 -2.27
CA TRP A 620 18.89 5.65 -0.89
C TRP A 620 19.13 4.51 0.10
N HIS A 621 18.60 3.31 -0.17
CA HIS A 621 18.74 2.17 0.73
C HIS A 621 20.21 1.73 0.86
N PHE A 622 20.98 1.77 -0.23
CA PHE A 622 22.43 1.55 -0.23
C PHE A 622 23.19 2.59 0.60
N ARG A 623 22.78 3.87 0.54
CA ARG A 623 23.40 4.98 1.29
C ARG A 623 23.06 5.01 2.78
N THR A 624 21.86 4.56 3.16
CA THR A 624 21.25 4.86 4.48
C THR A 624 20.96 3.64 5.34
N SER A 625 21.20 2.43 4.86
CA SER A 625 20.84 1.20 5.59
C SER A 625 21.97 0.18 5.61
N SER A 626 22.21 -0.41 6.79
CA SER A 626 23.13 -1.54 7.05
C SER A 626 22.51 -2.88 6.66
N SER A 627 22.11 -3.00 5.39
CA SER A 627 21.63 -4.26 4.83
C SER A 627 22.80 -5.12 4.34
N LEU A 628 22.66 -6.44 4.37
CA LEU A 628 23.72 -7.36 3.90
C LEU A 628 24.14 -7.09 2.44
N TRP A 629 23.20 -6.70 1.57
CA TRP A 629 23.51 -6.39 0.18
C TRP A 629 24.22 -5.03 0.02
N SER A 630 23.87 -4.02 0.83
CA SER A 630 24.54 -2.72 0.81
C SER A 630 25.96 -2.81 1.37
N GLU A 631 26.17 -3.53 2.48
CA GLU A 631 27.49 -3.82 3.02
C GLU A 631 28.37 -4.61 2.03
N PHE A 632 27.80 -5.64 1.39
CA PHE A 632 28.51 -6.43 0.37
C PHE A 632 28.92 -5.56 -0.83
N LEU A 633 28.02 -4.70 -1.34
CA LEU A 633 28.36 -3.75 -2.41
C LEU A 633 29.42 -2.74 -1.99
N ASN A 634 29.35 -2.21 -0.76
CA ASN A 634 30.30 -1.24 -0.24
C ASN A 634 31.71 -1.85 -0.16
N LYS A 635 31.84 -3.04 0.46
CA LYS A 635 33.09 -3.81 0.51
C LYS A 635 33.62 -4.16 -0.89
N LYS A 636 32.73 -4.49 -1.85
CA LYS A 636 33.08 -4.90 -3.22
C LYS A 636 33.52 -3.74 -4.13
N TYR A 637 32.89 -2.56 -4.03
CA TYR A 637 33.09 -1.46 -4.99
C TYR A 637 33.61 -0.14 -4.39
N CYS A 638 33.31 0.15 -3.11
CA CYS A 638 33.72 1.41 -2.47
C CYS A 638 35.07 1.28 -1.76
N LYS A 639 35.34 0.15 -1.10
CA LYS A 639 36.58 -0.11 -0.32
C LYS A 639 36.83 0.98 0.74
N ARG A 640 37.76 1.91 0.50
CA ARG A 640 38.07 3.07 1.36
C ARG A 640 37.49 4.39 0.84
N SER A 641 36.94 4.40 -0.37
CA SER A 641 36.36 5.60 -1.00
C SER A 641 34.89 5.77 -0.62
N CYS A 642 34.43 7.02 -0.59
CA CYS A 642 33.02 7.34 -0.39
C CYS A 642 32.12 6.67 -1.46
N PRO A 643 30.91 6.19 -1.11
CA PRO A 643 29.91 5.76 -2.10
C PRO A 643 29.70 6.78 -3.23
N SER A 644 29.69 8.08 -2.88
CA SER A 644 29.64 9.21 -3.81
C SER A 644 30.78 9.22 -4.85
N SER A 645 32.03 8.99 -4.45
CA SER A 645 33.21 9.12 -5.34
C SER A 645 33.64 7.82 -6.04
N SER A 646 33.12 6.66 -5.61
CA SER A 646 33.40 5.34 -6.20
C SER A 646 33.20 5.29 -7.74
N LYS A 647 34.14 4.71 -8.50
CA LYS A 647 34.02 4.62 -9.98
C LYS A 647 33.28 3.36 -10.44
N SER A 648 32.76 3.36 -11.66
CA SER A 648 32.18 2.19 -12.33
C SER A 648 33.06 1.75 -13.49
N SER A 649 33.11 0.45 -13.79
CA SER A 649 33.90 -0.14 -14.87
C SER A 649 33.02 -0.95 -15.83
N SER A 650 33.55 -1.29 -17.01
CA SER A 650 32.89 -2.22 -17.95
C SER A 650 32.65 -3.61 -17.33
N THR A 651 33.54 -4.04 -16.44
CA THR A 651 33.48 -5.28 -15.65
C THR A 651 32.56 -5.20 -14.42
N SER A 652 32.03 -4.01 -14.08
CA SER A 652 31.10 -3.86 -12.95
C SER A 652 29.74 -4.48 -13.26
N SER A 653 29.08 -4.97 -12.20
CA SER A 653 27.79 -5.65 -12.34
C SER A 653 26.69 -4.77 -12.95
N PRO A 654 25.66 -5.36 -13.56
CA PRO A 654 24.50 -4.62 -14.04
C PRO A 654 23.79 -3.83 -12.94
N LEU A 655 23.80 -4.31 -11.69
CA LEU A 655 23.24 -3.59 -10.54
C LEU A 655 24.10 -2.38 -10.15
N TRP A 656 25.42 -2.53 -10.05
CA TRP A 656 26.30 -1.40 -9.73
C TRP A 656 26.20 -0.30 -10.79
N ARG A 657 26.21 -0.66 -12.08
CA ARG A 657 26.00 0.30 -13.17
C ARG A 657 24.60 0.92 -13.14
N ARG A 658 23.55 0.17 -12.79
CA ARG A 658 22.19 0.72 -12.57
C ARG A 658 22.21 1.80 -11.48
N LEU A 659 22.86 1.53 -10.35
CA LEU A 659 23.00 2.45 -9.21
C LEU A 659 23.79 3.70 -9.59
N LYS A 660 25.01 3.54 -10.12
CA LYS A 660 25.88 4.67 -10.51
C LYS A 660 25.23 5.58 -11.56
N ASN A 661 24.45 5.05 -12.50
CA ASN A 661 23.73 5.85 -13.49
C ASN A 661 22.62 6.75 -12.89
N ALA A 662 22.17 6.49 -11.66
CA ALA A 662 21.17 7.32 -10.97
C ALA A 662 21.78 8.17 -9.83
N GLN A 663 23.08 8.01 -9.57
CA GLN A 663 23.76 8.59 -8.41
C GLN A 663 23.55 10.11 -8.30
N ASN A 664 23.98 10.89 -9.30
CA ASN A 664 23.98 12.35 -9.18
C ASN A 664 22.56 12.91 -8.96
N ALA A 665 21.57 12.32 -9.63
CA ALA A 665 20.17 12.69 -9.46
C ALA A 665 19.62 12.30 -8.06
N ALA A 666 20.06 11.17 -7.50
CA ALA A 666 19.68 10.74 -6.16
C ALA A 666 20.38 11.56 -5.07
N GLU A 667 21.71 11.69 -5.11
CA GLU A 667 22.52 12.40 -4.11
C GLU A 667 22.12 13.87 -3.99
N ASN A 668 21.84 14.57 -5.09
CA ASN A 668 21.35 15.96 -5.04
C ASN A 668 20.06 16.14 -4.20
N ASN A 669 19.31 15.04 -3.99
CA ASN A 669 18.10 14.96 -3.19
C ASN A 669 18.29 14.29 -1.81
N ILE A 670 19.52 13.92 -1.44
CA ILE A 670 19.89 13.48 -0.08
C ILE A 670 20.58 14.66 0.60
N TYR A 671 19.97 15.19 1.66
CA TYR A 671 20.64 16.04 2.64
C TYR A 671 21.09 15.17 3.82
N TRP A 672 22.21 15.50 4.46
CA TRP A 672 22.64 14.86 5.69
C TRP A 672 22.63 15.88 6.83
N SER A 673 21.82 15.64 7.86
CA SER A 673 21.95 16.35 9.12
C SER A 673 23.20 15.85 9.82
N LEU A 674 24.07 16.78 10.19
CA LEU A 674 25.35 16.51 10.80
C LEU A 674 25.18 16.09 12.27
N GLY A 675 25.88 15.03 12.66
CA GLY A 675 26.08 14.58 14.04
C GLY A 675 27.57 14.30 14.24
N CYS A 676 27.94 13.07 14.57
CA CYS A 676 29.31 12.58 14.77
C CYS A 676 30.25 12.70 13.56
N GLY A 677 29.80 13.20 12.41
CA GLY A 677 30.66 13.63 11.32
C GLY A 677 31.34 12.49 10.55
N ALA A 678 30.73 11.30 10.53
CA ALA A 678 31.20 10.15 9.76
C ALA A 678 31.07 10.34 8.23
N LEU A 679 30.36 11.39 7.81
CA LEU A 679 30.12 11.82 6.43
C LEU A 679 31.40 12.17 5.66
N CYS A 680 31.36 12.04 4.34
CA CYS A 680 32.45 12.42 3.45
C CYS A 680 32.45 13.94 3.22
N PHE A 681 33.44 14.67 3.75
CA PHE A 681 33.47 16.15 3.78
C PHE A 681 33.14 16.82 2.44
N TRP A 682 33.74 16.32 1.36
CA TRP A 682 33.61 16.88 0.00
C TRP A 682 32.42 16.40 -0.83
N HIS A 683 31.89 15.21 -0.51
CA HIS A 683 31.08 14.40 -1.43
C HIS A 683 29.70 13.99 -0.87
N ASP A 684 29.36 14.45 0.34
CA ASP A 684 28.02 14.35 0.92
C ASP A 684 27.43 15.76 1.11
N ILE A 685 26.12 15.89 0.97
CA ILE A 685 25.43 17.20 1.06
C ILE A 685 24.98 17.46 2.49
N TRP A 686 25.90 17.90 3.33
CA TRP A 686 25.63 18.31 4.71
C TRP A 686 25.44 19.83 4.87
N LEU A 687 25.88 20.63 3.89
CA LEU A 687 25.66 22.08 3.82
C LEU A 687 24.33 22.49 3.14
N GLY A 688 23.56 21.54 2.61
CA GLY A 688 22.32 21.82 1.88
C GLY A 688 22.48 22.35 0.44
N GLU A 689 23.51 23.15 0.17
CA GLU A 689 23.77 23.85 -1.11
C GLU A 689 24.32 22.95 -2.24
N GLY A 690 24.77 21.73 -1.93
CA GLY A 690 25.32 20.79 -2.93
C GLY A 690 26.52 20.01 -2.39
N PHE A 691 27.28 19.37 -3.27
CA PHE A 691 28.59 18.84 -2.92
C PHE A 691 29.59 20.00 -2.79
N LEU A 692 30.31 20.06 -1.68
CA LEU A 692 31.34 21.08 -1.44
C LEU A 692 32.42 21.09 -2.53
N ALA A 693 32.75 19.92 -3.09
CA ALA A 693 33.66 19.80 -4.24
C ALA A 693 33.18 20.56 -5.49
N ASN A 694 31.87 20.63 -5.74
CA ASN A 694 31.30 21.35 -6.88
C ASN A 694 31.21 22.87 -6.64
N ILE A 695 31.04 23.27 -5.38
CA ILE A 695 30.93 24.67 -4.95
C ILE A 695 32.30 25.35 -4.98
N VAL A 696 33.32 24.68 -4.43
CA VAL A 696 34.67 25.24 -4.25
C VAL A 696 35.61 24.92 -5.41
N GLN A 697 35.38 23.80 -6.11
CA GLN A 697 36.24 23.31 -7.22
C GLN A 697 37.74 23.29 -6.87
N PRO A 698 38.14 22.67 -5.74
CA PRO A 698 39.53 22.69 -5.29
C PRO A 698 40.44 21.89 -6.24
N SER A 699 41.70 22.31 -6.33
CA SER A 699 42.74 21.63 -7.13
C SER A 699 43.06 20.21 -6.62
N PHE A 700 42.79 19.94 -5.34
CA PHE A 700 42.92 18.63 -4.71
C PHE A 700 41.70 18.33 -3.82
N ILE A 701 41.19 17.10 -3.86
CA ILE A 701 40.05 16.65 -3.05
C ILE A 701 40.52 15.54 -2.11
N SER A 702 40.53 15.82 -0.80
CA SER A 702 40.86 14.83 0.22
C SER A 702 39.76 13.76 0.38
N HIS A 703 40.05 12.69 1.13
CA HIS A 703 39.08 11.64 1.46
C HIS A 703 38.66 11.68 2.93
N GLU A 704 38.92 12.80 3.60
CA GLU A 704 38.63 12.97 5.02
C GLU A 704 37.13 13.05 5.33
N ARG A 705 36.82 12.69 6.57
CA ARG A 705 35.49 12.81 7.16
C ARG A 705 35.27 14.22 7.70
N VAL A 706 34.01 14.59 7.94
CA VAL A 706 33.71 15.90 8.56
C VAL A 706 34.36 16.03 9.95
N SER A 707 34.35 14.96 10.75
CA SER A 707 34.96 14.95 12.09
C SER A 707 36.48 15.17 12.13
N TYR A 708 37.21 15.10 11.00
CA TYR A 708 38.63 15.46 10.94
C TYR A 708 38.86 16.98 11.16
N TYR A 709 37.86 17.78 10.81
CA TYR A 709 37.86 19.24 10.91
C TYR A 709 37.22 19.75 12.21
N TRP A 710 36.94 18.87 13.17
CA TRP A 710 36.42 19.20 14.49
C TRP A 710 37.47 18.87 15.56
N LYS A 711 37.63 19.75 16.56
CA LYS A 711 38.61 19.57 17.64
C LYS A 711 38.18 20.37 18.88
N ASP A 712 38.36 19.79 20.07
CA ASP A 712 38.19 20.48 21.37
C ASP A 712 36.83 21.21 21.53
N GLY A 713 35.76 20.67 20.94
CA GLY A 713 34.41 21.24 21.00
C GLY A 713 34.13 22.39 20.02
N ALA A 714 35.01 22.62 19.04
CA ALA A 714 34.84 23.63 18.00
C ALA A 714 35.34 23.16 16.61
N TRP A 715 35.01 23.92 15.57
CA TRP A 715 35.56 23.72 14.23
C TRP A 715 37.01 24.18 14.17
N ASP A 716 37.88 23.34 13.59
CA ASP A 716 39.30 23.61 13.36
C ASP A 716 39.45 24.57 12.16
N LEU A 717 39.33 25.87 12.45
CA LEU A 717 39.39 26.95 11.45
C LEU A 717 40.68 26.92 10.64
N ASP A 718 41.83 26.61 11.25
CA ASP A 718 43.12 26.51 10.58
C ASP A 718 43.14 25.39 9.54
N LYS A 719 42.58 24.22 9.86
CA LYS A 719 42.41 23.14 8.85
C LYS A 719 41.41 23.53 7.78
N LEU A 720 40.30 24.19 8.12
CA LEU A 720 39.26 24.58 7.16
C LEU A 720 39.78 25.60 6.14
N ILE A 721 40.43 26.68 6.59
CA ILE A 721 40.95 27.76 5.74
C ILE A 721 42.07 27.27 4.80
N ARG A 722 42.84 26.24 5.19
CA ARG A 722 43.83 25.59 4.30
C ARG A 722 43.23 24.88 3.09
N VAL A 723 41.95 24.50 3.15
CA VAL A 723 41.28 23.73 2.08
C VAL A 723 40.04 24.42 1.50
N LEU A 724 39.58 25.53 2.09
CA LEU A 724 38.40 26.29 1.67
C LEU A 724 38.66 27.79 1.62
N PRO A 725 37.96 28.54 0.74
CA PRO A 725 37.90 29.99 0.81
C PRO A 725 37.44 30.47 2.20
N PRO A 726 38.02 31.54 2.77
CA PRO A 726 37.71 31.98 4.14
C PRO A 726 36.22 32.17 4.42
N LEU A 727 35.47 32.77 3.49
CA LEU A 727 34.01 32.95 3.62
C LEU A 727 33.22 31.64 3.75
N VAL A 728 33.70 30.55 3.13
CA VAL A 728 33.08 29.22 3.23
C VAL A 728 33.49 28.54 4.54
N ALA A 729 34.74 28.70 4.97
CA ALA A 729 35.21 28.21 6.27
C ALA A 729 34.45 28.86 7.44
N MET A 730 34.23 30.18 7.40
CA MET A 730 33.44 30.90 8.41
C MET A 730 31.98 30.41 8.44
N LYS A 731 31.32 30.28 7.27
CA LYS A 731 29.97 29.68 7.19
C LYS A 731 29.87 28.28 7.77
N ILE A 732 30.94 27.47 7.70
CA ILE A 732 30.97 26.14 8.31
C ILE A 732 31.13 26.22 9.82
N ALA A 733 31.93 27.18 10.33
CA ALA A 733 32.14 27.38 11.74
C ALA A 733 30.84 27.68 12.52
N ASP A 734 29.88 28.34 11.87
CA ASP A 734 28.55 28.64 12.42
C ASP A 734 27.60 27.43 12.47
N ILE A 735 27.96 26.28 11.86
CA ILE A 735 27.10 25.10 11.80
C ILE A 735 27.25 24.27 13.09
N PRO A 736 26.16 23.94 13.79
CA PRO A 736 26.22 23.10 14.97
C PRO A 736 26.70 21.68 14.61
N PHE A 737 27.68 21.20 15.38
CA PHE A 737 28.19 19.83 15.33
C PHE A 737 27.89 19.15 16.67
N ASP A 738 27.17 18.03 16.63
CA ASP A 738 26.71 17.30 17.82
C ASP A 738 27.31 15.90 17.79
N GLU A 739 28.47 15.74 18.43
CA GLU A 739 29.27 14.50 18.37
C GLU A 739 28.61 13.30 19.07
N GLU A 740 27.65 13.56 19.96
CA GLU A 740 26.84 12.54 20.65
C GLU A 740 25.77 11.92 19.73
N GLU A 741 25.44 12.57 18.61
CA GLU A 741 24.38 12.17 17.69
C GLU A 741 24.91 11.44 16.45
N VAL A 742 24.08 10.57 15.85
CA VAL A 742 24.42 9.89 14.59
C VAL A 742 24.00 10.74 13.41
N ASP A 743 24.85 10.86 12.38
CA ASP A 743 24.51 11.57 11.13
C ASP A 743 23.19 11.04 10.50
N ARG A 744 22.23 11.93 10.22
CA ARG A 744 20.86 11.53 9.81
C ARG A 744 20.56 11.93 8.34
N PRO A 745 20.23 10.98 7.46
CA PRO A 745 19.88 11.29 6.07
C PRO A 745 18.44 11.79 5.93
N TRP A 746 18.25 12.75 5.02
CA TRP A 746 16.98 13.40 4.70
C TRP A 746 16.72 13.40 3.20
N TRP A 747 15.63 12.80 2.76
CA TRP A 747 15.16 12.95 1.38
C TRP A 747 14.49 14.32 1.18
N LYS A 748 15.08 15.17 0.35
CA LYS A 748 14.61 16.54 0.13
C LYS A 748 13.13 16.56 -0.32
N GLY A 749 12.32 17.37 0.36
CA GLY A 749 10.90 17.54 0.08
C GLY A 749 9.94 16.64 0.90
N GLN A 750 10.42 15.86 1.86
CA GLN A 750 9.57 15.30 2.93
C GLN A 750 9.88 15.95 4.28
N SER A 751 8.84 16.10 5.11
CA SER A 751 8.92 16.72 6.45
C SER A 751 9.46 15.79 7.53
N ASP A 752 9.54 14.48 7.25
CA ASP A 752 10.07 13.42 8.12
C ASP A 752 11.40 12.84 7.61
N GLY A 753 11.93 13.37 6.51
CA GLY A 753 13.17 12.92 5.88
C GLY A 753 13.09 11.57 5.16
N ALA A 754 11.95 10.88 5.20
CA ALA A 754 11.82 9.54 4.66
C ALA A 754 11.83 9.52 3.12
N PHE A 755 12.40 8.46 2.53
CA PHE A 755 12.42 8.33 1.07
C PHE A 755 11.00 8.16 0.50
N SER A 756 10.65 9.03 -0.46
CA SER A 756 9.35 8.99 -1.13
C SER A 756 9.45 8.61 -2.60
N ILE A 757 8.95 7.41 -2.96
CA ILE A 757 8.84 6.96 -4.36
C ILE A 757 8.04 7.95 -5.21
N LYS A 758 7.07 8.66 -4.61
CA LYS A 758 6.27 9.69 -5.30
C LYS A 758 7.11 10.89 -5.71
N LEU A 759 8.02 11.34 -4.84
CA LEU A 759 8.96 12.42 -5.17
C LEU A 759 10.03 11.95 -6.15
N ALA A 760 10.65 10.79 -5.91
CA ALA A 760 11.62 10.20 -6.84
C ALA A 760 11.04 10.00 -8.25
N TRP A 761 9.75 9.64 -8.37
CA TRP A 761 9.06 9.58 -9.65
C TRP A 761 8.84 10.96 -10.30
N ASN A 762 8.52 11.99 -9.52
CA ASN A 762 8.43 13.37 -10.03
C ASN A 762 9.78 13.93 -10.51
N LEU A 763 10.90 13.47 -9.96
CA LEU A 763 12.25 13.89 -10.34
C LEU A 763 12.75 13.27 -11.66
N VAL A 764 12.27 12.07 -12.02
CA VAL A 764 12.77 11.32 -13.19
C VAL A 764 11.85 11.36 -14.40
N ARG A 765 10.59 11.78 -14.23
CA ARG A 765 9.60 11.87 -15.31
C ARG A 765 9.69 13.22 -16.03
N LEU A 766 9.17 13.27 -17.24
CA LEU A 766 8.86 14.56 -17.89
C LEU A 766 7.67 15.22 -17.16
N LEU A 767 7.80 16.53 -16.89
CA LEU A 767 6.76 17.33 -16.26
C LEU A 767 5.85 17.93 -17.34
N GLY A 768 4.54 17.64 -17.27
CA GLY A 768 3.53 18.24 -18.14
C GLY A 768 2.97 19.56 -17.58
N ILE A 769 2.32 20.33 -18.46
CA ILE A 769 1.60 21.54 -18.07
C ILE A 769 0.41 21.14 -17.18
N ARG A 770 0.33 21.72 -15.97
CA ARG A 770 -0.79 21.48 -15.06
C ARG A 770 -2.05 22.18 -15.56
N ARG A 771 -3.16 21.44 -15.58
CA ARG A 771 -4.49 21.90 -15.98
C ARG A 771 -5.45 21.68 -14.78
N PRO A 772 -5.71 22.71 -13.95
CA PRO A 772 -6.43 22.56 -12.68
C PRO A 772 -7.77 21.81 -12.79
N LEU A 773 -8.54 22.06 -13.86
CA LEU A 773 -9.83 21.41 -14.14
C LEU A 773 -9.74 19.87 -14.13
N PHE A 774 -8.63 19.27 -14.57
CA PHE A 774 -8.49 17.82 -14.60
C PHE A 774 -8.29 17.19 -13.21
N ASN A 775 -7.75 17.92 -12.22
CA ASN A 775 -7.76 17.44 -10.83
C ASN A 775 -9.18 17.39 -10.26
N GLU A 776 -10.06 18.30 -10.69
CA GLU A 776 -11.40 18.48 -10.17
C GLU A 776 -12.36 17.33 -10.55
N LEU A 777 -12.06 16.61 -11.65
CA LEU A 777 -12.82 15.45 -12.11
C LEU A 777 -12.76 14.23 -11.18
N TRP A 778 -11.70 14.10 -10.38
CA TRP A 778 -11.40 12.88 -9.59
C TRP A 778 -11.76 13.03 -8.11
N HIS A 779 -12.75 13.85 -7.79
CA HIS A 779 -13.24 14.03 -6.43
C HIS A 779 -13.93 12.74 -5.92
N PRO A 780 -13.76 12.32 -4.64
CA PRO A 780 -14.34 11.07 -4.13
C PRO A 780 -15.87 10.93 -4.21
N THR A 781 -16.61 12.02 -4.43
CA THR A 781 -18.08 11.99 -4.63
C THR A 781 -18.51 11.75 -6.08
N VAL A 782 -17.56 11.70 -7.01
CA VAL A 782 -17.77 11.45 -8.44
C VAL A 782 -17.40 9.99 -8.72
N MET A 783 -18.29 9.24 -9.38
CA MET A 783 -17.98 7.87 -9.79
C MET A 783 -16.85 7.86 -10.84
N PRO A 784 -15.84 6.97 -10.76
CA PRO A 784 -14.74 6.95 -11.72
C PRO A 784 -15.17 6.73 -13.19
N SER A 785 -16.30 6.08 -13.44
CA SER A 785 -16.96 6.03 -14.75
C SER A 785 -17.34 7.42 -15.28
N MET A 786 -17.94 8.28 -14.45
CA MET A 786 -18.24 9.69 -14.75
C MET A 786 -16.95 10.51 -14.92
N SER A 787 -15.95 10.32 -14.04
CA SER A 787 -14.65 11.01 -14.13
C SER A 787 -13.94 10.70 -15.46
N ILE A 788 -13.96 9.45 -15.90
CA ILE A 788 -13.37 9.05 -17.19
C ILE A 788 -14.20 9.56 -18.36
N PHE A 789 -15.52 9.58 -18.29
CA PHE A 789 -16.36 10.19 -19.31
C PHE A 789 -16.03 11.68 -19.48
N ALA A 790 -15.95 12.45 -18.38
CA ALA A 790 -15.57 13.86 -18.42
C ALA A 790 -14.13 14.07 -18.92
N TRP A 791 -13.19 13.22 -18.50
CA TRP A 791 -11.82 13.24 -19.01
C TRP A 791 -11.76 12.96 -20.52
N ARG A 792 -12.59 12.03 -21.03
CA ARG A 792 -12.74 11.77 -22.47
C ARG A 792 -13.38 12.95 -23.19
N LEU A 793 -14.40 13.57 -22.62
CA LEU A 793 -15.09 14.75 -23.17
C LEU A 793 -14.10 15.90 -23.39
N LEU A 794 -13.33 16.26 -22.36
CA LEU A 794 -12.31 17.32 -22.42
C LEU A 794 -11.10 17.00 -23.32
N ASN A 795 -10.91 15.73 -23.72
CA ASN A 795 -9.85 15.32 -24.65
C ASN A 795 -10.38 14.95 -26.06
N ASN A 796 -11.67 15.12 -26.37
CA ASN A 796 -12.33 14.69 -27.61
C ASN A 796 -12.37 13.17 -27.87
N PHE A 797 -12.25 12.34 -26.84
CA PHE A 797 -12.20 10.88 -26.98
C PHE A 797 -13.60 10.23 -26.97
N ILE A 798 -14.62 10.91 -27.50
CA ILE A 798 -16.01 10.44 -27.56
C ILE A 798 -16.45 10.30 -29.03
N PRO A 799 -16.88 9.11 -29.47
CA PRO A 799 -17.42 8.92 -30.81
C PRO A 799 -18.82 9.53 -30.90
N VAL A 800 -18.90 10.70 -31.54
CA VAL A 800 -20.14 11.35 -31.95
C VAL A 800 -20.06 11.56 -33.45
N ASP A 801 -21.16 11.39 -34.16
CA ASP A 801 -21.18 11.34 -35.63
C ASP A 801 -20.62 12.64 -36.28
N ALA A 802 -20.83 13.80 -35.65
CA ALA A 802 -20.20 15.08 -36.03
C ALA A 802 -18.68 15.17 -35.74
N ARG A 803 -18.18 14.51 -34.68
CA ARG A 803 -16.75 14.51 -34.30
C ARG A 803 -15.87 13.66 -35.22
N LEU A 804 -16.48 12.78 -36.01
CA LEU A 804 -15.81 12.07 -37.10
C LEU A 804 -15.59 12.96 -38.33
N LYS A 805 -16.27 14.11 -38.42
CA LYS A 805 -16.09 15.11 -39.50
C LYS A 805 -15.34 16.37 -39.06
N GLU A 806 -15.46 16.83 -37.80
CA GLU A 806 -14.81 18.07 -37.34
C GLU A 806 -14.08 17.99 -35.98
N LYS A 807 -12.94 18.70 -35.89
CA LYS A 807 -12.09 18.82 -34.70
C LYS A 807 -12.32 20.10 -33.85
N GLY A 808 -13.46 20.79 -33.99
CA GLY A 808 -13.67 22.14 -33.40
C GLY A 808 -14.31 22.26 -32.00
N MET A 809 -15.07 21.26 -31.52
CA MET A 809 -15.98 21.43 -30.37
C MET A 809 -15.34 21.31 -28.94
N THR A 810 -14.04 21.54 -28.74
CA THR A 810 -13.44 21.50 -27.36
C THR A 810 -13.80 22.70 -26.53
N ASP A 811 -13.61 23.87 -27.12
CA ASP A 811 -13.32 25.06 -26.34
C ASP A 811 -14.60 25.52 -25.65
N PHE A 812 -15.74 25.46 -26.34
CA PHE A 812 -17.07 25.69 -25.77
C PHE A 812 -17.34 24.90 -24.47
N ILE A 813 -17.05 23.60 -24.41
CA ILE A 813 -17.32 22.79 -23.20
C ILE A 813 -16.35 23.16 -22.08
N SER A 814 -15.05 23.35 -22.40
CA SER A 814 -14.06 23.80 -21.40
C SER A 814 -14.41 25.19 -20.85
N ILE A 815 -14.86 26.08 -21.72
CA ILE A 815 -15.31 27.45 -21.43
C ILE A 815 -16.58 27.42 -20.57
N MET A 816 -17.58 26.57 -20.88
CA MET A 816 -18.76 26.39 -20.01
C MET A 816 -18.38 25.94 -18.60
N PHE A 817 -17.46 24.97 -18.46
CA PHE A 817 -16.95 24.54 -17.16
C PHE A 817 -16.22 25.66 -16.41
N GLN A 818 -15.47 26.51 -17.12
CA GLN A 818 -14.78 27.66 -16.53
C GLN A 818 -15.76 28.78 -16.13
N PHE A 819 -16.74 29.14 -16.95
CA PHE A 819 -17.77 30.13 -16.59
C PHE A 819 -18.61 29.66 -15.40
N TRP A 820 -19.04 28.39 -15.39
CA TRP A 820 -19.80 27.84 -14.26
C TRP A 820 -18.95 27.86 -12.98
N LYS A 821 -17.63 27.65 -13.06
CA LYS A 821 -16.70 27.79 -11.94
C LYS A 821 -16.51 29.24 -11.48
N LEU A 822 -16.38 30.19 -12.40
CA LEU A 822 -16.15 31.61 -12.09
C LEU A 822 -17.40 32.34 -11.60
N SER A 823 -18.58 31.74 -11.76
CA SER A 823 -19.88 32.30 -11.30
C SER A 823 -20.03 32.46 -9.77
N SER A 824 -19.03 32.08 -8.97
CA SER A 824 -18.98 32.34 -7.52
C SER A 824 -17.53 32.42 -7.02
N PRO A 825 -17.17 33.36 -6.14
CA PRO A 825 -15.81 33.48 -5.59
C PRO A 825 -15.43 32.34 -4.62
N TYR A 826 -16.37 31.45 -4.28
CA TYR A 826 -16.17 30.41 -3.26
C TYR A 826 -15.88 29.00 -3.83
N VAL A 827 -15.80 28.84 -5.15
CA VAL A 827 -15.70 27.51 -5.78
C VAL A 827 -14.33 26.85 -5.55
N LYS A 828 -14.31 25.89 -4.62
CA LYS A 828 -13.16 25.00 -4.31
C LYS A 828 -13.38 23.59 -4.87
N LEU A 829 -12.33 22.76 -4.82
CA LEU A 829 -12.40 21.33 -5.15
C LEU A 829 -13.55 20.65 -4.37
N GLY A 830 -14.41 19.90 -5.06
CA GLY A 830 -15.57 19.21 -4.45
C GLY A 830 -16.83 20.08 -4.26
N HIS A 831 -16.80 21.36 -4.65
CA HIS A 831 -17.95 22.26 -4.57
C HIS A 831 -19.08 21.87 -5.55
N ILE A 832 -20.33 22.12 -5.18
CA ILE A 832 -21.52 21.71 -5.94
C ILE A 832 -21.53 22.24 -7.38
N ARG A 833 -21.06 23.48 -7.59
CA ARG A 833 -20.92 24.11 -8.91
C ARG A 833 -19.94 23.40 -9.87
N LEU A 834 -19.03 22.56 -9.37
CA LEU A 834 -18.20 21.69 -10.22
C LEU A 834 -18.88 20.36 -10.52
N LEU A 835 -19.71 19.86 -9.59
CA LEU A 835 -20.36 18.56 -9.67
C LEU A 835 -21.58 18.57 -10.60
N ILE A 836 -22.44 19.59 -10.52
CA ILE A 836 -23.68 19.65 -11.30
C ILE A 836 -23.44 19.54 -12.82
N PRO A 837 -22.51 20.30 -13.45
CA PRO A 837 -22.23 20.16 -14.87
C PRO A 837 -21.77 18.75 -15.26
N LEU A 838 -20.93 18.09 -14.44
CA LEU A 838 -20.49 16.71 -14.68
C LEU A 838 -21.66 15.73 -14.70
N LEU A 839 -22.60 15.86 -13.75
CA LEU A 839 -23.79 15.02 -13.68
C LEU A 839 -24.72 15.25 -14.88
N ILE A 840 -24.94 16.52 -15.26
CA ILE A 840 -25.77 16.88 -16.42
C ILE A 840 -25.20 16.23 -17.70
N PHE A 841 -23.92 16.45 -18.01
CA PHE A 841 -23.29 15.86 -19.20
C PHE A 841 -23.29 14.32 -19.17
N TRP A 842 -23.10 13.71 -18.00
CA TRP A 842 -23.16 12.25 -17.84
C TRP A 842 -24.55 11.68 -18.10
N PHE A 843 -25.60 12.26 -17.52
CA PHE A 843 -26.97 11.77 -17.70
C PHE A 843 -27.53 12.08 -19.10
N ILE A 844 -27.15 13.20 -19.72
CA ILE A 844 -27.38 13.45 -21.16
C ILE A 844 -26.76 12.34 -22.01
N TRP A 845 -25.48 12.02 -21.78
CA TRP A 845 -24.77 10.98 -22.52
C TRP A 845 -25.38 9.59 -22.32
N MET A 846 -25.75 9.25 -21.08
CA MET A 846 -26.42 8.00 -20.73
C MET A 846 -27.75 7.88 -21.48
N MET A 847 -28.65 8.87 -21.32
CA MET A 847 -29.98 8.84 -21.95
C MET A 847 -29.92 8.89 -23.48
N ARG A 848 -28.95 9.60 -24.08
CA ARG A 848 -28.74 9.58 -25.53
C ARG A 848 -28.39 8.17 -26.02
N ASN A 849 -27.64 7.40 -25.25
CA ASN A 849 -27.30 6.02 -25.62
C ASN A 849 -28.45 5.06 -25.35
N GLU A 850 -29.21 5.21 -24.26
CA GLU A 850 -30.47 4.49 -24.04
C GLU A 850 -31.45 4.74 -25.21
N ALA A 851 -31.58 5.98 -25.68
CA ALA A 851 -32.38 6.31 -26.86
C ALA A 851 -31.85 5.70 -28.16
N LYS A 852 -30.52 5.79 -28.44
CA LYS A 852 -29.94 5.30 -29.70
C LYS A 852 -29.88 3.76 -29.79
N PHE A 853 -29.82 3.04 -28.67
CA PHE A 853 -29.58 1.59 -28.65
C PHE A 853 -30.71 0.75 -28.04
N ASN A 854 -31.57 1.34 -27.21
CA ASN A 854 -32.65 0.65 -26.51
C ASN A 854 -34.03 1.31 -26.73
N ASP A 855 -34.15 2.21 -27.71
CA ASP A 855 -35.38 2.91 -28.13
C ASP A 855 -36.14 3.68 -27.02
N VAL A 856 -35.40 4.15 -25.99
CA VAL A 856 -35.97 4.90 -24.85
C VAL A 856 -36.19 6.37 -25.21
N ARG A 857 -37.38 6.93 -24.90
CA ARG A 857 -37.67 8.35 -25.14
C ARG A 857 -36.71 9.29 -24.40
N PHE A 858 -36.06 10.19 -25.15
CA PHE A 858 -35.17 11.21 -24.61
C PHE A 858 -35.93 12.46 -24.16
N THR A 859 -36.06 12.69 -22.84
CA THR A 859 -36.75 13.88 -22.29
C THR A 859 -35.89 14.64 -21.27
N SER A 860 -36.01 15.97 -21.23
CA SER A 860 -35.30 16.83 -20.28
C SER A 860 -35.71 16.59 -18.83
N SER A 861 -37.01 16.35 -18.59
CA SER A 861 -37.57 16.03 -17.27
C SER A 861 -36.89 14.81 -16.62
N ALA A 862 -36.71 13.72 -17.39
CA ALA A 862 -36.05 12.51 -16.89
C ALA A 862 -34.56 12.74 -16.53
N ILE A 863 -33.84 13.57 -17.29
CA ILE A 863 -32.45 13.94 -16.97
C ILE A 863 -32.40 14.69 -15.63
N ILE A 864 -33.28 15.68 -15.44
CA ILE A 864 -33.37 16.46 -14.20
C ILE A 864 -33.70 15.55 -13.01
N LYS A 865 -34.71 14.66 -13.16
CA LYS A 865 -35.07 13.65 -12.15
C LYS A 865 -33.85 12.78 -11.75
N ARG A 866 -33.10 12.24 -12.71
CA ARG A 866 -31.90 11.40 -12.46
C ARG A 866 -30.76 12.19 -11.77
N VAL A 867 -30.50 13.43 -12.18
CA VAL A 867 -29.51 14.32 -11.53
C VAL A 867 -29.90 14.57 -10.07
N MET A 868 -31.15 14.95 -9.82
CA MET A 868 -31.65 15.27 -8.47
C MET A 868 -31.65 14.04 -7.55
N ALA A 869 -32.05 12.88 -8.05
CA ALA A 869 -31.97 11.62 -7.31
C ALA A 869 -30.52 11.27 -6.88
N TYR A 870 -29.54 11.50 -7.76
CA TYR A 870 -28.12 11.30 -7.43
C TYR A 870 -27.62 12.28 -6.36
N LEU A 871 -27.99 13.56 -6.45
CA LEU A 871 -27.65 14.56 -5.43
C LEU A 871 -28.29 14.24 -4.07
N TRP A 872 -29.56 13.82 -4.03
CA TRP A 872 -30.24 13.37 -2.82
C TRP A 872 -29.58 12.14 -2.20
N LYS A 873 -29.11 11.20 -3.02
CA LYS A 873 -28.35 10.02 -2.56
C LYS A 873 -27.04 10.44 -1.87
N LEU A 874 -26.28 11.36 -2.46
CA LEU A 874 -25.05 11.90 -1.84
C LEU A 874 -25.32 12.68 -0.55
N TYR A 875 -26.42 13.44 -0.50
CA TYR A 875 -26.83 14.16 0.71
C TYR A 875 -27.21 13.20 1.84
N LYS A 876 -28.07 12.20 1.58
CA LYS A 876 -28.46 11.16 2.56
C LYS A 876 -27.25 10.34 3.05
N ALA A 877 -26.25 10.11 2.19
CA ALA A 877 -24.99 9.47 2.54
C ALA A 877 -24.00 10.38 3.31
N LYS A 878 -24.39 11.61 3.68
CA LYS A 878 -23.56 12.61 4.36
C LYS A 878 -22.28 12.97 3.60
N CYS A 879 -22.25 12.80 2.27
CA CYS A 879 -21.12 13.16 1.43
C CYS A 879 -20.99 14.68 1.20
N PHE A 880 -22.08 15.42 1.38
CA PHE A 880 -22.06 16.89 1.35
C PHE A 880 -21.86 17.49 2.75
N LYS A 881 -21.02 18.52 2.81
CA LYS A 881 -20.80 19.39 3.98
C LYS A 881 -21.15 20.83 3.59
N LEU A 882 -21.38 21.70 4.60
CA LEU A 882 -21.66 23.14 4.41
C LEU A 882 -20.68 23.81 3.43
N VAL A 883 -19.39 23.46 3.51
CA VAL A 883 -18.32 23.99 2.64
C VAL A 883 -18.49 23.65 1.14
N HIS A 884 -19.20 22.57 0.79
CA HIS A 884 -19.47 22.21 -0.62
C HIS A 884 -20.58 23.07 -1.25
N TRP A 885 -21.29 23.88 -0.45
CA TRP A 885 -22.39 24.75 -0.84
C TRP A 885 -22.15 26.22 -0.41
N ARG A 886 -20.90 26.60 -0.13
CA ARG A 886 -20.56 27.96 0.35
C ARG A 886 -20.87 28.99 -0.74
N GLY A 887 -21.78 29.92 -0.46
CA GLY A 887 -22.32 30.86 -1.44
C GLY A 887 -23.55 30.35 -2.21
N ASP A 888 -23.92 29.08 -2.03
CA ASP A 888 -25.10 28.42 -2.62
C ASP A 888 -26.09 27.90 -1.56
N LEU A 889 -25.94 28.31 -0.30
CA LEU A 889 -26.76 27.80 0.83
C LEU A 889 -28.25 28.09 0.66
N LEU A 890 -28.62 29.18 -0.01
CA LEU A 890 -30.03 29.47 -0.35
C LEU A 890 -30.58 28.47 -1.38
N VAL A 891 -29.76 28.05 -2.35
CA VAL A 891 -30.12 27.02 -3.34
C VAL A 891 -30.23 25.66 -2.66
N ALA A 892 -29.29 25.32 -1.76
CA ALA A 892 -29.37 24.12 -0.93
C ALA A 892 -30.69 24.07 -0.13
N LYS A 893 -31.04 25.17 0.55
CA LYS A 893 -32.27 25.27 1.34
C LYS A 893 -33.52 25.13 0.46
N LYS A 894 -33.56 25.77 -0.72
CA LYS A 894 -34.67 25.61 -1.70
C LYS A 894 -34.83 24.18 -2.21
N ILE A 895 -33.74 23.40 -2.28
CA ILE A 895 -33.74 21.98 -2.68
C ILE A 895 -34.07 21.04 -1.50
N GLY A 896 -34.18 21.56 -0.27
CA GLY A 896 -34.47 20.78 0.95
C GLY A 896 -33.22 20.22 1.65
N PHE A 897 -32.01 20.70 1.31
CA PHE A 897 -30.79 20.35 2.02
C PHE A 897 -30.56 21.30 3.21
N ILE A 898 -30.52 20.73 4.42
CA ILE A 898 -30.39 21.43 5.69
C ILE A 898 -29.01 21.13 6.27
N PHE A 899 -28.15 22.15 6.32
CA PHE A 899 -26.85 22.08 6.98
C PHE A 899 -26.92 22.86 8.29
N HIS A 900 -26.56 22.21 9.39
CA HIS A 900 -26.46 22.86 10.69
C HIS A 900 -25.13 23.62 10.76
N SER A 901 -25.19 24.92 11.01
CA SER A 901 -23.99 25.71 11.34
C SER A 901 -23.49 25.31 12.73
N PRO A 902 -22.16 25.25 12.97
CA PRO A 902 -21.65 25.29 14.34
C PRO A 902 -22.06 26.62 14.99
N SER A 903 -22.37 26.59 16.29
CA SER A 903 -22.67 27.81 17.05
C SER A 903 -21.51 28.81 16.96
N PRO A 904 -21.77 30.12 16.93
CA PRO A 904 -20.71 31.12 17.02
C PRO A 904 -19.97 30.92 18.35
N ALA A 905 -18.66 30.67 18.26
CA ALA A 905 -17.83 30.52 19.44
C ALA A 905 -17.63 31.90 20.09
N LEU A 906 -17.72 31.96 21.42
CA LEU A 906 -17.47 33.18 22.18
C LEU A 906 -16.03 33.68 21.92
N PRO A 907 -15.81 35.01 21.88
CA PRO A 907 -14.48 35.56 21.66
C PRO A 907 -13.53 35.13 22.79
N ILE A 908 -12.32 34.70 22.42
CA ILE A 908 -11.32 34.24 23.38
C ILE A 908 -10.52 35.44 23.88
N LEU A 909 -10.49 35.61 25.20
CA LEU A 909 -9.62 36.57 25.87
C LEU A 909 -8.16 36.12 25.72
N CYS A 910 -7.35 36.94 25.05
CA CYS A 910 -5.94 36.70 24.77
C CYS A 910 -5.11 37.73 25.54
N ARG A 911 -4.31 37.31 26.52
CA ARG A 911 -3.40 38.22 27.24
C ARG A 911 -2.01 37.61 27.34
N TRP A 912 -0.98 38.44 27.35
CA TRP A 912 0.35 38.00 27.76
C TRP A 912 0.32 37.69 29.27
N LEU A 913 1.09 36.70 29.70
CA LEU A 913 1.21 36.32 31.11
C LEU A 913 2.69 36.35 31.50
N PRO A 914 3.07 36.88 32.68
CA PRO A 914 4.45 36.80 33.14
C PRO A 914 4.89 35.33 33.33
N PRO A 915 6.18 35.01 33.14
CA PRO A 915 6.72 33.71 33.52
C PRO A 915 6.71 33.54 35.06
N PRO A 916 6.81 32.30 35.57
CA PRO A 916 7.07 32.06 36.99
C PRO A 916 8.34 32.78 37.48
N SER A 917 8.43 33.07 38.77
CA SER A 917 9.64 33.64 39.37
C SER A 917 10.85 32.74 39.11
N GLY A 918 11.97 33.34 38.70
CA GLY A 918 13.18 32.59 38.31
C GLY A 918 13.22 32.08 36.87
N PHE A 919 12.22 32.41 36.03
CA PHE A 919 12.23 32.21 34.58
C PHE A 919 12.25 33.53 33.81
N TRP A 920 12.91 33.51 32.66
CA TRP A 920 12.83 34.56 31.64
C TRP A 920 11.90 34.13 30.51
N LYS A 921 11.10 35.04 29.97
CA LYS A 921 10.14 34.75 28.90
C LYS A 921 10.66 35.26 27.56
N LEU A 922 10.83 34.34 26.61
CA LEU A 922 11.20 34.63 25.23
C LEU A 922 9.94 34.58 24.36
N ASN A 923 9.48 35.73 23.88
CA ASN A 923 8.50 35.80 22.79
C ASN A 923 9.25 35.92 21.47
N SER A 924 8.85 35.16 20.45
CA SER A 924 9.48 35.20 19.11
C SER A 924 8.44 35.00 18.00
N ASP A 925 8.75 35.52 16.81
CA ASP A 925 7.95 35.38 15.60
C ASP A 925 8.86 35.44 14.35
N GLY A 926 8.33 35.03 13.20
CA GLY A 926 8.96 35.12 11.88
C GLY A 926 7.98 35.49 10.78
N ALA A 927 8.33 36.52 10.00
CA ALA A 927 7.55 37.05 8.90
C ALA A 927 8.21 36.75 7.55
N SER A 928 7.40 36.58 6.50
CA SER A 928 7.84 36.17 5.15
C SER A 928 6.95 36.84 4.10
N LYS A 929 7.48 37.83 3.35
CA LYS A 929 6.77 38.57 2.30
C LYS A 929 6.68 37.74 1.00
N GLY A 930 5.87 36.68 1.05
CA GLY A 930 5.86 35.58 0.08
C GLY A 930 6.48 34.32 0.71
N ASN A 931 6.14 33.13 0.23
CA ASN A 931 6.59 31.87 0.82
C ASN A 931 7.03 30.85 -0.26
N PRO A 932 8.32 30.81 -0.65
CA PRO A 932 9.41 31.63 -0.11
C PRO A 932 9.37 33.09 -0.56
N GLY A 933 10.05 33.98 0.17
CA GLY A 933 10.20 35.40 -0.12
C GLY A 933 10.95 36.16 1.00
N PRO A 934 11.15 37.48 0.87
CA PRO A 934 11.93 38.26 1.83
C PRO A 934 11.41 38.11 3.26
N SER A 935 12.28 37.62 4.14
CA SER A 935 11.91 37.15 5.47
C SER A 935 12.72 37.82 6.58
N GLY A 936 12.13 37.87 7.76
CA GLY A 936 12.73 38.45 8.95
C GLY A 936 12.22 37.72 10.19
N ALA A 937 13.10 37.58 11.18
CA ALA A 937 12.76 37.01 12.48
C ALA A 937 12.89 38.09 13.56
N GLY A 938 12.10 37.97 14.62
CA GLY A 938 12.13 38.92 15.73
C GLY A 938 11.81 38.25 17.06
N GLY A 939 12.25 38.87 18.14
CA GLY A 939 11.91 38.41 19.48
C GLY A 939 12.43 39.28 20.60
N LEU A 940 11.94 39.01 21.80
CA LEU A 940 12.26 39.74 23.01
C LEU A 940 12.26 38.83 24.24
N ILE A 941 13.20 39.10 25.15
CA ILE A 941 13.38 38.43 26.44
C ILE A 941 12.90 39.39 27.54
N ARG A 942 11.98 38.91 28.38
CA ARG A 942 11.37 39.66 29.50
C ARG A 942 11.56 38.91 30.82
N ASP A 943 11.68 39.64 31.93
CA ASP A 943 11.68 39.05 33.28
C ASP A 943 10.27 38.74 33.81
N SER A 944 10.16 38.19 35.02
CA SER A 944 8.88 37.90 35.68
C SER A 944 8.07 39.13 36.10
N ARG A 945 8.61 40.34 35.94
CA ARG A 945 7.92 41.63 36.13
C ARG A 945 7.49 42.26 34.79
N GLY A 946 7.78 41.60 33.66
CA GLY A 946 7.53 42.12 32.32
C GLY A 946 8.56 43.15 31.83
N LYS A 947 9.65 43.39 32.59
CA LYS A 947 10.72 44.30 32.16
C LYS A 947 11.46 43.67 30.98
N LEU A 948 11.70 44.48 29.94
CA LEU A 948 12.57 44.09 28.83
C LEU A 948 14.01 43.89 29.33
N ILE A 949 14.60 42.75 28.97
CA ILE A 949 16.03 42.47 29.15
C ILE A 949 16.77 42.70 27.83
N MET A 950 16.22 42.18 26.74
CA MET A 950 16.77 42.35 25.39
C MET A 950 15.69 42.14 24.33
N ALA A 951 15.77 42.84 23.20
CA ALA A 951 15.05 42.54 21.99
C ALA A 951 15.98 42.52 20.77
N TYR A 952 15.59 41.79 19.74
CA TYR A 952 16.33 41.66 18.49
C TYR A 952 15.39 41.50 17.31
N TYR A 953 15.90 41.85 16.12
CA TYR A 953 15.36 41.39 14.85
C TYR A 953 16.49 41.12 13.86
N ASP A 954 16.31 40.14 12.99
CA ASP A 954 17.29 39.71 11.98
C ASP A 954 16.63 39.60 10.60
N PHE A 955 17.23 40.21 9.57
CA PHE A 955 16.81 40.02 8.18
C PHE A 955 17.49 38.78 7.57
N LEU A 956 16.69 37.88 6.99
CA LEU A 956 17.12 36.53 6.61
C LEU A 956 17.22 36.29 5.10
N GLY A 957 16.97 37.33 4.28
CA GLY A 957 16.81 37.19 2.84
C GLY A 957 15.58 36.35 2.47
N ASP A 958 15.62 35.68 1.32
CA ASP A 958 14.49 34.88 0.83
C ASP A 958 14.37 33.52 1.54
N GLN A 959 13.47 33.44 2.52
CA GLN A 959 13.18 32.23 3.29
C GLN A 959 11.69 31.87 3.26
N THR A 960 11.31 30.87 4.06
CA THR A 960 9.91 30.46 4.28
C THR A 960 9.51 30.83 5.72
N ASN A 961 8.24 31.17 5.97
CA ASN A 961 7.74 31.54 7.31
C ASN A 961 8.23 30.60 8.43
N THR A 962 8.07 29.28 8.23
CA THR A 962 8.49 28.25 9.20
C THR A 962 10.01 28.20 9.47
N PHE A 963 10.83 28.69 8.55
CA PHE A 963 12.27 28.87 8.77
C PHE A 963 12.54 30.13 9.58
N ALA A 964 11.89 31.25 9.24
CA ALA A 964 12.04 32.51 9.98
C ALA A 964 11.58 32.37 11.44
N GLU A 965 10.41 31.78 11.69
CA GLU A 965 9.88 31.53 13.03
C GLU A 965 10.84 30.65 13.87
N LEU A 966 11.38 29.58 13.27
CA LEU A 966 12.32 28.70 13.97
C LEU A 966 13.70 29.35 14.18
N TYR A 967 14.15 30.16 13.23
CA TYR A 967 15.38 30.94 13.37
C TYR A 967 15.26 31.90 14.55
N GLY A 968 14.14 32.62 14.67
CA GLY A 968 13.85 33.48 15.82
C GLY A 968 13.98 32.73 17.14
N VAL A 969 13.30 31.59 17.28
CA VAL A 969 13.44 30.71 18.46
C VAL A 969 14.90 30.35 18.75
N SER A 970 15.65 29.88 17.74
CA SER A 970 17.05 29.48 17.92
C SER A 970 17.92 30.66 18.35
N ARG A 971 17.74 31.82 17.71
CA ARG A 971 18.50 33.06 17.93
C ARG A 971 18.23 33.63 19.32
N GLY A 972 16.97 33.72 19.72
CA GLY A 972 16.56 34.17 21.06
C GLY A 972 17.05 33.23 22.17
N LEU A 973 17.14 31.93 21.94
CA LEU A 973 17.71 30.98 22.90
C LEU A 973 19.23 31.11 23.03
N HIS A 974 19.96 31.39 21.93
CA HIS A 974 21.39 31.71 22.01
C HIS A 974 21.64 32.98 22.83
N PHE A 975 20.88 34.06 22.58
CA PHE A 975 20.99 35.28 23.39
C PHE A 975 20.62 35.06 24.86
N ALA A 976 19.61 34.23 25.15
CA ALA A 976 19.28 33.86 26.52
C ALA A 976 20.44 33.12 27.21
N TRP A 977 21.15 32.23 26.49
CA TRP A 977 22.36 31.57 27.00
C TRP A 977 23.49 32.57 27.28
N GLU A 978 23.80 33.46 26.34
CA GLU A 978 24.83 34.50 26.47
C GLU A 978 24.56 35.47 27.64
N LEU A 979 23.29 35.77 27.91
CA LEU A 979 22.84 36.59 29.04
C LEU A 979 22.77 35.83 30.38
N GLY A 980 23.12 34.54 30.42
CA GLY A 980 23.04 33.70 31.63
C GLY A 980 21.60 33.33 32.05
N CYS A 981 20.61 33.51 31.18
CA CYS A 981 19.20 33.20 31.41
C CYS A 981 18.92 31.70 31.19
N HIS A 982 19.35 30.85 32.12
CA HIS A 982 19.29 29.38 31.98
C HIS A 982 17.88 28.77 32.03
N ASN A 983 16.88 29.48 32.57
CA ASN A 983 15.49 29.04 32.72
C ASN A 983 14.58 29.82 31.77
N VAL A 984 14.28 29.29 30.58
CA VAL A 984 13.58 30.05 29.52
C VAL A 984 12.19 29.50 29.25
N TRP A 985 11.21 30.39 29.28
CA TRP A 985 9.84 30.13 28.88
C TRP A 985 9.58 30.71 27.48
N VAL A 986 9.56 29.86 26.46
CA VAL A 986 9.38 30.26 25.06
C VAL A 986 7.90 30.30 24.68
N GLU A 987 7.43 31.43 24.20
CA GLU A 987 6.07 31.65 23.70
C GLU A 987 6.06 31.94 22.19
N LEU A 988 5.19 31.22 21.47
CA LEU A 988 5.04 31.28 20.02
C LEU A 988 3.56 31.17 19.65
N ASP A 989 3.12 31.90 18.64
CA ASP A 989 1.79 31.74 18.03
C ASP A 989 1.77 30.70 16.90
N ALA A 990 2.94 30.33 16.38
CA ALA A 990 3.10 29.21 15.47
C ALA A 990 3.06 27.85 16.20
N ILE A 991 1.87 27.28 16.42
CA ILE A 991 1.70 25.91 16.97
C ILE A 991 2.46 24.83 16.18
N ALA A 992 2.71 25.09 14.89
CA ALA A 992 3.53 24.22 14.04
C ALA A 992 4.99 24.15 14.55
N ILE A 993 5.58 25.28 14.93
CA ILE A 993 6.95 25.37 15.44
C ILE A 993 7.07 24.67 16.78
N ILE A 994 6.12 24.87 17.70
CA ILE A 994 6.08 24.16 18.98
C ILE A 994 6.05 22.65 18.77
N ARG A 995 5.24 22.15 17.83
CA ARG A 995 5.24 20.72 17.48
C ARG A 995 6.56 20.28 16.85
N ILE A 996 7.17 21.10 16.00
CA ILE A 996 8.46 20.82 15.37
C ILE A 996 9.61 20.80 16.39
N THR A 997 9.63 21.70 17.38
CA THR A 997 10.66 21.71 18.44
C THR A 997 10.44 20.64 19.50
N LEU A 998 9.20 20.23 19.77
CA LEU A 998 8.91 19.12 20.70
C LEU A 998 9.12 17.74 20.07
N THR A 999 8.83 17.56 18.78
CA THR A 999 8.99 16.26 18.09
C THR A 999 10.29 16.13 17.30
N GLU A 1000 11.01 17.24 17.11
CA GLU A 1000 12.22 17.38 16.29
C GLU A 1000 12.04 17.00 14.80
N LYS A 1001 10.79 16.97 14.33
CA LYS A 1001 10.42 16.60 12.95
C LYS A 1001 10.09 17.83 12.11
N GLY A 1002 11.13 18.51 11.64
CA GLY A 1002 11.05 19.61 10.67
C GLY A 1002 11.74 19.26 9.35
N ASN A 1003 11.32 19.85 8.23
CA ASN A 1003 11.93 19.68 6.90
C ASN A 1003 13.47 19.86 6.92
N TRP A 1004 14.20 19.29 5.95
CA TRP A 1004 15.68 19.28 5.91
C TRP A 1004 16.34 20.65 6.12
N ARG A 1005 15.72 21.75 5.64
CA ARG A 1005 16.17 23.14 5.84
C ARG A 1005 16.18 23.62 7.30
N LEU A 1006 15.45 22.94 8.19
CA LEU A 1006 15.28 23.30 9.59
C LEU A 1006 16.25 22.52 10.51
N GLN A 1007 17.01 21.55 9.96
CA GLN A 1007 17.75 20.58 10.77
C GLN A 1007 18.96 21.16 11.50
N SER A 1008 19.64 22.16 10.92
CA SER A 1008 20.70 22.92 11.63
C SER A 1008 20.13 23.64 12.85
N LEU A 1009 19.10 24.47 12.65
CA LEU A 1009 18.41 25.19 13.74
C LEU A 1009 17.85 24.25 14.82
N LEU A 1010 17.26 23.11 14.42
CA LEU A 1010 16.79 22.10 15.38
C LEU A 1010 17.93 21.47 16.18
N THR A 1011 19.11 21.32 15.59
CA THR A 1011 20.30 20.79 16.29
C THR A 1011 20.84 21.81 17.28
N SER A 1012 20.94 23.11 16.91
CA SER A 1012 21.25 24.18 17.87
C SER A 1012 20.27 24.21 19.05
N ILE A 1013 18.95 24.17 18.79
CA ILE A 1013 17.92 24.16 19.83
C ILE A 1013 18.04 22.90 20.72
N ARG A 1014 18.35 21.73 20.16
CA ARG A 1014 18.57 20.48 20.93
C ARG A 1014 19.79 20.60 21.85
N MET A 1015 20.91 21.10 21.35
CA MET A 1015 22.13 21.29 22.14
C MET A 1015 21.90 22.28 23.29
N LEU A 1016 21.14 23.36 23.06
CA LEU A 1016 20.74 24.30 24.12
C LEU A 1016 19.80 23.65 25.15
N LYS A 1017 18.83 22.83 24.73
CA LYS A 1017 17.97 22.05 25.64
C LYS A 1017 18.73 21.08 26.55
N ARG A 1018 19.91 20.57 26.16
CA ARG A 1018 20.76 19.77 27.06
C ARG A 1018 21.42 20.61 28.17
N LYS A 1019 21.53 21.92 27.99
CA LYS A 1019 22.22 22.86 28.89
C LYS A 1019 21.30 23.83 29.65
N MET A 1020 20.05 23.98 29.20
CA MET A 1020 19.09 24.98 29.67
C MET A 1020 17.73 24.35 29.98
N HIS A 1021 17.02 24.89 30.97
CA HIS A 1021 15.66 24.47 31.28
C HIS A 1021 14.66 25.27 30.43
N ILE A 1022 14.20 24.66 29.32
CA ILE A 1022 13.37 25.34 28.31
C ILE A 1022 11.95 24.77 28.28
N HIS A 1023 10.95 25.64 28.43
CA HIS A 1023 9.53 25.34 28.22
C HIS A 1023 9.01 25.99 26.95
N PHE A 1024 8.05 25.35 26.27
CA PHE A 1024 7.39 25.88 25.07
C PHE A 1024 5.88 25.95 25.28
N THR A 1025 5.28 27.13 25.09
CA THR A 1025 3.82 27.32 25.16
C THR A 1025 3.28 28.07 23.96
N HIS A 1026 2.05 27.73 23.57
CA HIS A 1026 1.34 28.41 22.50
C HIS A 1026 0.61 29.64 23.04
N VAL A 1027 0.80 30.78 22.37
CA VAL A 1027 0.05 32.02 22.58
C VAL A 1027 -0.77 32.32 21.31
N TYR A 1028 -1.77 33.18 21.37
CA TYR A 1028 -2.42 33.68 20.15
C TYR A 1028 -1.64 34.87 19.58
N ARG A 1029 -1.64 35.08 18.26
CA ARG A 1029 -0.93 36.20 17.60
C ARG A 1029 -1.29 37.55 18.21
N GLU A 1030 -2.55 37.69 18.60
CA GLU A 1030 -3.11 38.85 19.29
C GLU A 1030 -2.42 39.16 20.63
N ALA A 1031 -1.69 38.21 21.24
CA ALA A 1031 -0.87 38.36 22.44
C ALA A 1031 0.62 38.06 22.21
N ASN A 1032 1.09 38.11 20.95
CA ASN A 1032 2.51 38.04 20.55
C ASN A 1032 2.95 39.30 19.77
N GLN A 1033 2.18 40.38 19.84
CA GLN A 1033 2.33 41.58 18.97
C GLN A 1033 3.73 42.22 18.96
N PRO A 1034 4.48 42.31 20.09
CA PRO A 1034 5.84 42.86 20.05
C PRO A 1034 6.79 42.02 19.17
N ALA A 1035 6.64 40.69 19.13
CA ALA A 1035 7.49 39.83 18.32
C ALA A 1035 7.13 39.90 16.82
N ASP A 1036 5.83 39.91 16.50
CA ASP A 1036 5.31 40.13 15.13
C ASP A 1036 5.79 41.48 14.57
N PHE A 1037 5.72 42.56 15.37
CA PHE A 1037 6.27 43.86 14.99
C PHE A 1037 7.77 43.79 14.65
N LEU A 1038 8.58 43.15 15.50
CA LEU A 1038 10.03 42.99 15.29
C LEU A 1038 10.36 42.20 14.01
N ALA A 1039 9.66 41.10 13.77
CA ALA A 1039 9.84 40.28 12.57
C ALA A 1039 9.48 41.05 11.27
N ASN A 1040 8.42 41.88 11.32
CA ASN A 1040 8.05 42.75 10.19
C ASN A 1040 8.98 43.95 10.01
N CYS A 1041 9.59 44.48 11.08
CA CYS A 1041 10.65 45.49 10.99
C CYS A 1041 11.86 44.98 10.19
N ALA A 1042 12.38 43.78 10.52
CA ALA A 1042 13.44 43.14 9.73
C ALA A 1042 13.06 43.01 8.24
N CYS A 1043 11.84 42.58 7.94
CA CYS A 1043 11.34 42.47 6.56
C CYS A 1043 11.18 43.82 5.82
N THR A 1044 11.23 44.95 6.53
CA THR A 1044 10.90 46.28 5.98
C THR A 1044 12.12 47.18 5.90
N HIS A 1045 13.03 47.09 6.87
CA HIS A 1045 14.31 47.80 6.89
C HIS A 1045 15.47 46.98 6.27
N MET A 1046 15.28 45.67 6.04
CA MET A 1046 16.27 44.75 5.45
C MET A 1046 17.61 44.72 6.18
N ASN A 1047 17.58 44.90 7.50
CA ASN A 1047 18.74 44.91 8.39
C ASN A 1047 18.48 44.06 9.65
N SER A 1048 19.53 43.91 10.46
CA SER A 1048 19.50 43.29 11.79
C SER A 1048 19.80 44.31 12.86
N ALA A 1049 19.19 44.17 14.05
CA ALA A 1049 19.53 44.97 15.23
C ALA A 1049 19.28 44.20 16.53
N ILE A 1050 20.03 44.58 17.57
CA ILE A 1050 19.90 44.10 18.96
C ILE A 1050 19.87 45.33 19.86
N PHE A 1051 19.01 45.35 20.87
CA PHE A 1051 18.91 46.46 21.82
C PHE A 1051 18.31 46.03 23.16
N THR A 1052 18.69 46.72 24.22
CA THR A 1052 18.26 46.47 25.61
C THR A 1052 17.13 47.38 26.07
N GLU A 1053 16.87 48.48 25.36
CA GLU A 1053 15.80 49.44 25.64
C GLU A 1053 14.80 49.52 24.48
N ALA A 1054 13.51 49.57 24.79
CA ALA A 1054 12.47 49.77 23.80
C ALA A 1054 12.15 51.27 23.62
N HIS A 1055 12.10 51.72 22.37
CA HIS A 1055 11.69 53.08 22.00
C HIS A 1055 10.48 53.06 21.06
N GLY A 1056 9.76 54.18 20.97
CA GLY A 1056 8.64 54.35 20.05
C GLY A 1056 7.53 53.29 20.20
N HIS A 1057 7.04 52.77 19.07
CA HIS A 1057 5.88 51.88 19.03
C HIS A 1057 6.09 50.56 19.81
N LEU A 1058 7.30 50.01 19.83
CA LEU A 1058 7.61 48.79 20.58
C LEU A 1058 7.44 48.99 22.09
N ALA A 1059 7.84 50.16 22.62
CA ALA A 1059 7.64 50.49 24.03
C ALA A 1059 6.16 50.58 24.41
N SER A 1060 5.31 51.04 23.49
CA SER A 1060 3.86 51.03 23.65
C SER A 1060 3.31 49.60 23.63
N LEU A 1061 3.70 48.76 22.68
CA LEU A 1061 3.24 47.36 22.60
C LEU A 1061 3.61 46.56 23.86
N ILE A 1062 4.83 46.69 24.37
CA ILE A 1062 5.27 46.00 25.60
C ILE A 1062 4.47 46.46 26.83
N LYS A 1063 4.09 47.75 26.91
CA LYS A 1063 3.21 48.25 27.98
C LYS A 1063 1.77 47.74 27.83
N LEU A 1064 1.24 47.68 26.61
CA LEU A 1064 -0.12 47.19 26.33
C LEU A 1064 -0.27 45.69 26.67
N ASP A 1065 0.72 44.86 26.32
CA ASP A 1065 0.79 43.42 26.67
C ASP A 1065 0.55 43.15 28.18
N ILE A 1066 1.01 44.06 29.05
CA ILE A 1066 0.92 43.94 30.51
C ILE A 1066 -0.40 44.52 31.04
N LEU A 1067 -0.90 45.61 30.45
CA LEU A 1067 -2.00 46.41 31.00
C LEU A 1067 -3.39 46.01 30.48
N PHE A 1068 -3.51 45.51 29.24
CA PHE A 1068 -4.80 45.26 28.60
C PHE A 1068 -4.88 43.88 27.93
N PRO A 1069 -5.99 43.15 28.10
CA PRO A 1069 -6.22 41.91 27.36
C PRO A 1069 -6.77 42.21 25.95
N ASN A 1070 -6.31 41.43 24.97
CA ASN A 1070 -6.83 41.41 23.61
C ASN A 1070 -7.94 40.35 23.45
N PHE A 1071 -8.63 40.37 22.31
CA PHE A 1071 -9.74 39.46 22.02
C PHE A 1071 -9.59 38.84 20.63
N ARG A 1072 -9.81 37.52 20.54
CA ARG A 1072 -9.83 36.77 19.28
C ARG A 1072 -11.25 36.36 18.93
N PHE A 1073 -11.69 36.73 17.73
CA PHE A 1073 -12.98 36.35 17.14
C PHE A 1073 -12.77 35.21 16.13
N PHE A 1074 -13.79 34.34 15.96
CA PHE A 1074 -13.69 33.07 15.22
C PHE A 1074 -14.24 33.11 13.77
#